data_AF-A0A7X7Q1W7-F1
#
_entry.id   AF-A0A7X7Q1W7-F1
#
_cell.length_a   1.000
_cell.length_b   1.000
_cell.length_c   1.000
_cell.angle_alpha   90.00
_cell.angle_beta   90.00
_cell.angle_gamma   90.00
#
_symmetry.space_group_name_H-M   'P 1'
#
loop_
_entity.id
_entity.type
_entity.pdbx_description
1 polymer ?
#
loop_
_entity_poly.entity_id
_entity_poly.type
_entity_poly.pdbx_seq_one_letter_code
_entity_poly.pdbx_strand_id
1 'polypeptide(L)'
;MKRIAFLFLTLMVIIAIVGCAKKRNQPPVIQGAQTEVTINKGEDYDPLSGVVAIDPEDGQIEVKIEGSYNVNVVGTHSFKLYAVDSQGLRAEVSIKLTVVDTTTGNNPPRFIYLKKIVRFYLGSDPSKFNPIEGAEAEDVDEGDEVEITYTVDGGKEIDYTKPGSYTLIVTARDSHGAVASDTVILEILESAIPNELTSQPITVTFWHAFGSDKESFIRKYADDFQKEYPNITIELAGQGDYDGLLSKVTSSIVAGKLPTMVIGYPDHVANYLDAAAVEPLDPYVNHVKWGLDLNDFIPAYIAENKGYDEAETLYGLPFNKSTEVFIYNKTYFTQKDLTVPKTWAEVAQVAQVIKQNETADDVYAFAYDSSANAFITLTRQWGGVYTSIGADGKPVLNFENDEKVIEMIDYFVNLHNNNYFTLPKEWEQDYASEMFIQNKVFMTVGSIAGITYNVPKTGAFEIGVAPIPYKDEENKAVIQQGTNVMIMKSATPQEKLAAWLFIKYLTSKDVTVDWAMKSGYLPVRESGVNSETYQKFLEFSEAYQNSDELKQLAEDRFRSKPANEGKNPTATDIQNEIRDLKYISMAANAAYQQRNYMFVDPAFIGSSDVRKEVELMFDKIIVGKIPPQQAIKEAIDELKGILR
;
A
#
# COMPACT_ATOMS: atom_id res chain seq x y z
N MET A 1 69.38 -21.82 16.12
CA MET A 1 69.59 -20.43 15.67
C MET A 1 68.47 -19.57 16.27
N LYS A 2 68.82 -18.47 16.92
CA LYS A 2 68.07 -17.79 17.99
C LYS A 2 66.88 -16.95 17.47
N ARG A 3 65.85 -16.84 18.33
CA ARG A 3 64.71 -15.89 18.33
C ARG A 3 65.18 -14.42 18.45
N ILE A 4 64.25 -13.47 18.24
CA ILE A 4 64.03 -12.14 18.93
C ILE A 4 63.54 -11.11 17.88
N ALA A 5 62.23 -10.80 17.81
CA ALA A 5 61.48 -9.73 18.51
C ALA A 5 61.65 -8.33 17.88
N PHE A 6 60.55 -7.65 17.53
CA PHE A 6 60.44 -6.20 17.64
C PHE A 6 58.98 -5.77 17.86
N LEU A 7 58.78 -5.02 18.94
CA LEU A 7 57.52 -4.64 19.58
C LEU A 7 57.63 -3.12 19.84
N PHE A 8 56.57 -2.38 19.51
CA PHE A 8 56.14 -1.05 20.02
C PHE A 8 57.00 0.22 19.85
N LEU A 9 56.34 1.20 19.21
CA LEU A 9 56.00 2.55 19.71
C LEU A 9 57.11 3.49 20.20
N THR A 10 57.31 4.61 19.49
CA THR A 10 57.53 5.94 20.12
C THR A 10 57.32 7.11 19.14
N LEU A 11 56.27 7.88 19.42
CA LEU A 11 56.11 9.35 19.44
C LEU A 11 56.98 10.28 18.56
N MET A 12 56.28 11.12 17.78
CA MET A 12 56.56 12.50 17.34
C MET A 12 57.97 12.89 16.88
N VAL A 13 58.10 13.22 15.58
CA VAL A 13 58.61 14.52 15.12
C VAL A 13 57.88 14.91 13.83
N ILE A 14 57.19 16.06 13.91
CA ILE A 14 56.67 16.85 12.79
C ILE A 14 57.86 17.49 12.06
N ILE A 15 57.88 17.45 10.71
CA ILE A 15 58.08 18.62 9.83
C ILE A 15 57.80 18.21 8.36
N ALA A 16 56.74 18.84 7.85
CA ALA A 16 56.52 19.35 6.49
C ALA A 16 56.77 18.46 5.27
N ILE A 17 55.68 17.91 4.73
CA ILE A 17 55.44 17.94 3.28
C ILE A 17 54.17 18.76 3.06
N VAL A 18 54.38 20.04 2.74
CA VAL A 18 53.35 20.96 2.25
C VAL A 18 53.08 20.58 0.79
N GLY A 19 52.06 19.77 0.57
CA GLY A 19 51.39 19.63 -0.72
C GLY A 19 50.11 20.47 -0.69
N CYS A 20 50.04 21.52 -1.50
CA CYS A 20 48.90 22.43 -1.62
C CYS A 20 47.61 21.70 -2.02
N ALA A 21 46.78 21.29 -1.05
CA ALA A 21 45.35 21.16 -1.28
C ALA A 21 44.73 22.56 -1.09
N LYS A 22 44.24 23.17 -2.17
CA LYS A 22 43.39 24.37 -2.06
C LYS A 22 42.22 24.01 -1.14
N LYS A 23 42.05 24.74 -0.04
CA LYS A 23 40.86 24.68 0.81
C LYS A 23 39.63 24.83 -0.11
N ARG A 24 38.72 23.85 -0.13
CA ARG A 24 37.46 24.00 -0.89
C ARG A 24 36.62 25.07 -0.18
N ASN A 25 36.13 26.02 -0.96
CA ASN A 25 35.19 27.04 -0.50
C ASN A 25 33.93 26.38 0.06
N GLN A 26 33.41 26.87 1.17
CA GLN A 26 32.17 26.39 1.78
C GLN A 26 31.04 27.38 1.51
N PRO A 27 29.78 26.93 1.38
CA PRO A 27 28.67 27.86 1.25
C PRO A 27 28.44 28.61 2.57
N PRO A 28 27.84 29.82 2.51
CA PRO A 28 27.47 30.56 3.71
C PRO A 28 26.41 29.82 4.54
N VAL A 29 26.31 30.14 5.83
CA VAL A 29 25.29 29.60 6.73
C VAL A 29 24.42 30.74 7.25
N ILE A 30 23.11 30.68 6.99
CA ILE A 30 22.14 31.63 7.54
C ILE A 30 21.71 31.18 8.94
N GLN A 31 21.74 32.08 9.91
CA GLN A 31 21.38 31.85 11.31
C GLN A 31 20.38 32.91 11.79
N GLY A 32 19.53 32.54 12.75
CA GLY A 32 18.58 33.46 13.39
C GLY A 32 17.28 33.71 12.60
N ALA A 33 17.13 33.13 11.41
CA ALA A 33 15.90 33.23 10.62
C ALA A 33 14.74 32.49 11.32
N GLN A 34 13.64 33.21 11.53
CA GLN A 34 12.37 32.61 11.95
C GLN A 34 11.64 32.06 10.74
N THR A 35 11.61 30.74 10.60
CA THR A 35 11.06 30.08 9.41
C THR A 35 9.53 30.09 9.35
N GLU A 36 8.87 30.22 10.50
CA GLU A 36 7.41 30.38 10.60
C GLU A 36 7.09 31.49 11.59
N VAL A 37 6.29 32.48 11.16
CA VAL A 37 5.91 33.64 11.98
C VAL A 37 4.43 33.93 11.76
N THR A 38 3.69 34.18 12.84
CA THR A 38 2.31 34.67 12.78
C THR A 38 2.23 36.07 13.36
N ILE A 39 1.64 37.00 12.61
CA ILE A 39 1.43 38.40 13.03
C ILE A 39 -0.02 38.81 12.83
N ASN A 40 -0.47 39.83 13.56
CA ASN A 40 -1.76 40.44 13.27
C ASN A 40 -1.67 41.37 12.04
N LYS A 41 -2.77 41.54 11.33
CA LYS A 41 -2.87 42.47 10.20
C LYS A 41 -2.42 43.87 10.60
N GLY A 42 -1.44 44.40 9.88
CA GLY A 42 -0.84 45.72 10.11
C GLY A 42 0.20 45.77 11.22
N GLU A 43 0.54 44.63 11.83
CA GLU A 43 1.67 44.52 12.75
C GLU A 43 2.99 44.64 11.97
N ASP A 44 3.95 45.37 12.53
CA ASP A 44 5.26 45.56 11.91
C ASP A 44 6.04 44.24 11.90
N TYR A 45 6.57 43.87 10.74
CA TYR A 45 7.36 42.66 10.57
C TYR A 45 8.57 42.91 9.67
N ASP A 46 9.77 42.65 10.22
CA ASP A 46 11.05 42.70 9.53
C ASP A 46 11.68 41.29 9.53
N PRO A 47 11.72 40.61 8.37
CA PRO A 47 12.26 39.26 8.29
C PRO A 47 13.80 39.19 8.36
N LEU A 48 14.50 40.32 8.30
CA LEU A 48 15.95 40.39 8.48
C LEU A 48 16.34 40.64 9.94
N SER A 49 15.35 40.88 10.81
CA SER A 49 15.59 41.14 12.23
C SER A 49 16.28 39.96 12.90
N GLY A 50 17.52 40.19 13.36
CA GLY A 50 18.33 39.17 14.02
C GLY A 50 18.95 38.10 13.10
N VAL A 51 18.77 38.22 11.78
CA VAL A 51 19.31 37.25 10.81
C VAL A 51 20.73 37.64 10.41
N VAL A 52 21.63 36.65 10.43
CA VAL A 52 23.02 36.81 9.96
C VAL A 52 23.41 35.65 9.04
N ALA A 53 24.19 35.94 8.00
CA ALA A 53 24.88 34.91 7.22
C ALA A 53 26.36 34.94 7.55
N ILE A 54 26.94 33.79 7.86
CA ILE A 54 28.37 33.64 8.14
C ILE A 54 28.96 32.66 7.13
N ASP A 55 30.00 33.10 6.45
CA ASP A 55 30.82 32.32 5.56
C ASP A 55 32.21 32.08 6.19
N PRO A 56 32.76 30.85 6.15
CA PRO A 56 34.07 30.55 6.74
C PRO A 56 35.24 31.27 6.07
N GLU A 57 35.09 31.69 4.82
CA GLU A 57 36.11 32.33 4.00
C GLU A 57 35.88 33.86 3.88
N ASP A 58 34.63 34.29 3.78
CA ASP A 58 34.24 35.69 3.53
C ASP A 58 33.71 36.44 4.77
N GLY A 59 33.53 35.74 5.90
CA GLY A 59 33.03 36.34 7.13
C GLY A 59 31.52 36.62 7.06
N GLN A 60 31.07 37.75 7.59
CA GLN A 60 29.64 38.07 7.60
C GLN A 60 29.16 38.56 6.23
N ILE A 61 28.13 37.90 5.71
CA ILE A 61 27.54 38.18 4.39
C ILE A 61 26.18 38.85 4.54
N GLU A 62 25.86 39.76 3.62
CA GLU A 62 24.55 40.39 3.52
C GLU A 62 23.46 39.37 3.17
N VAL A 63 22.40 39.34 3.97
CA VAL A 63 21.21 38.52 3.70
C VAL A 63 20.18 39.37 2.95
N LYS A 64 19.65 38.83 1.86
CA LYS A 64 18.69 39.48 0.98
C LYS A 64 17.37 38.73 0.97
N ILE A 65 16.29 39.46 0.71
CA ILE A 65 14.96 38.90 0.54
C ILE A 65 14.74 38.61 -0.95
N GLU A 66 14.29 37.41 -1.27
CA GLU A 66 13.81 37.02 -2.60
C GLU A 66 12.32 36.67 -2.49
N GLY A 67 11.48 37.39 -3.22
CA GLY A 67 10.01 37.33 -3.10
C GLY A 67 9.42 38.62 -2.50
N SER A 68 8.15 38.57 -2.10
CA SER A 68 7.45 39.70 -1.48
C SER A 68 6.47 39.22 -0.42
N TYR A 69 6.26 40.02 0.63
CA TYR A 69 5.25 39.78 1.65
C TYR A 69 4.45 41.06 1.92
N ASN A 70 3.22 40.93 2.46
CA ASN A 70 2.40 42.09 2.80
C ASN A 70 1.67 41.90 4.14
N VAL A 71 2.14 42.61 5.18
CA VAL A 71 1.60 42.56 6.54
C VAL A 71 0.15 43.07 6.65
N ASN A 72 -0.37 43.76 5.63
CA ASN A 72 -1.74 44.27 5.61
C ASN A 72 -2.72 43.33 4.90
N VAL A 73 -2.25 42.23 4.34
CA VAL A 73 -3.06 41.24 3.63
C VAL A 73 -3.09 39.97 4.47
N VAL A 74 -4.27 39.65 5.01
CA VAL A 74 -4.52 38.41 5.77
C VAL A 74 -4.22 37.21 4.89
N GLY A 75 -3.64 36.16 5.48
CA GLY A 75 -3.21 34.95 4.80
C GLY A 75 -1.71 34.70 4.97
N THR A 76 -1.24 33.61 4.39
CA THR A 76 0.18 33.23 4.44
C THR A 76 0.95 33.75 3.23
N HIS A 77 2.10 34.36 3.50
CA HIS A 77 3.07 34.87 2.54
C HIS A 77 4.34 34.02 2.64
N SER A 78 4.87 33.60 1.49
CA SER A 78 6.13 32.85 1.43
C SER A 78 7.17 33.63 0.65
N PHE A 79 8.37 33.75 1.21
CA PHE A 79 9.53 34.38 0.58
C PHE A 79 10.80 33.72 1.11
N LYS A 80 11.93 33.96 0.45
CA LYS A 80 13.22 33.39 0.84
C LYS A 80 14.15 34.48 1.37
N LEU A 81 14.95 34.11 2.36
CA LEU A 81 16.17 34.82 2.69
C LEU A 81 17.33 34.09 2.03
N TYR A 82 18.24 34.80 1.37
CA TYR A 82 19.41 34.20 0.74
C TYR A 82 20.67 35.03 0.95
N ALA A 83 21.81 34.35 0.94
CA ALA A 83 23.14 34.94 0.98
C ALA A 83 24.02 34.27 -0.08
N VAL A 84 24.86 35.06 -0.76
CA VAL A 84 25.78 34.58 -1.81
C VAL A 84 27.19 35.04 -1.46
N ASP A 85 28.12 34.10 -1.42
CA ASP A 85 29.53 34.38 -1.15
C ASP A 85 30.28 34.99 -2.35
N SER A 86 31.52 35.40 -2.14
CA SER A 86 32.35 36.05 -3.16
C SER A 86 32.72 35.11 -4.33
N GLN A 87 32.52 33.80 -4.16
CA GLN A 87 32.78 32.76 -5.16
C GLN A 87 31.48 32.22 -5.79
N GLY A 88 30.32 32.77 -5.42
CA GLY A 88 29.02 32.45 -5.98
C GLY A 88 28.28 31.26 -5.34
N LEU A 89 28.74 30.72 -4.21
CA LEU A 89 27.95 29.72 -3.47
C LEU A 89 26.80 30.41 -2.73
N ARG A 90 25.62 29.80 -2.79
CA ARG A 90 24.37 30.36 -2.27
C ARG A 90 23.83 29.49 -1.14
N ALA A 91 23.39 30.15 -0.07
CA ALA A 91 22.55 29.56 0.96
C ALA A 91 21.21 30.28 1.00
N GLU A 92 20.14 29.54 1.28
CA GLU A 92 18.80 30.09 1.36
C GLU A 92 17.97 29.41 2.44
N VAL A 93 17.03 30.16 3.00
CA VAL A 93 16.03 29.69 3.97
C VAL A 93 14.67 30.26 3.59
N SER A 94 13.65 29.40 3.54
CA SER A 94 12.27 29.80 3.27
C SER A 94 11.60 30.31 4.55
N ILE A 95 10.82 31.39 4.42
CA ILE A 95 10.05 31.99 5.49
C ILE A 95 8.56 31.90 5.17
N LYS A 96 7.76 31.44 6.14
CA LYS A 96 6.30 31.40 6.10
C LYS A 96 5.75 32.43 7.09
N LEU A 97 5.23 33.55 6.57
CA LEU A 97 4.59 34.60 7.36
C LEU A 97 3.07 34.48 7.27
N THR A 98 2.39 34.17 8.38
CA THR A 98 0.93 34.13 8.46
C THR A 98 0.41 35.44 9.06
N VAL A 99 -0.35 36.19 8.29
CA VAL A 99 -1.05 37.40 8.76
C VAL A 99 -2.47 37.01 9.14
N VAL A 100 -2.84 37.19 10.40
CA VAL A 100 -4.19 36.91 10.92
C VAL A 100 -4.93 38.21 11.26
N ASP A 101 -6.26 38.21 11.20
CA ASP A 101 -7.08 39.31 11.71
C ASP A 101 -7.91 38.82 12.91
N THR A 102 -7.36 39.00 14.11
CA THR A 102 -7.99 38.53 15.36
C THR A 102 -9.05 39.48 15.91
N THR A 103 -9.35 40.58 15.21
CA THR A 103 -10.25 41.64 15.72
C THR A 103 -11.74 41.35 15.52
N THR A 104 -12.09 40.33 14.74
CA THR A 104 -13.47 40.01 14.34
C THR A 104 -14.12 38.89 15.14
N GLY A 105 -13.34 38.12 15.93
CA GLY A 105 -13.83 36.91 16.59
C GLY A 105 -14.11 35.74 15.64
N ASN A 106 -13.74 35.86 14.37
CA ASN A 106 -13.84 34.83 13.33
C ASN A 106 -12.45 34.20 13.12
N ASN A 107 -12.28 32.96 13.54
CA ASN A 107 -11.06 32.20 13.40
C ASN A 107 -10.88 31.75 11.94
N PRO A 108 -9.66 31.83 11.38
CA PRO A 108 -9.41 31.34 10.02
C PRO A 108 -9.77 29.86 9.84
N PRO A 109 -10.18 29.45 8.63
CA PRO A 109 -10.33 28.04 8.28
C PRO A 109 -9.08 27.21 8.55
N ARG A 110 -9.24 25.90 8.67
CA ARG A 110 -8.14 24.94 8.82
C ARG A 110 -8.13 23.98 7.64
N PHE A 111 -6.99 23.88 6.93
CA PHE A 111 -6.81 22.79 5.96
C PHE A 111 -6.84 21.44 6.68
N ILE A 112 -7.76 20.58 6.27
CA ILE A 112 -7.85 19.17 6.70
C ILE A 112 -6.87 18.33 5.88
N TYR A 113 -6.80 18.61 4.59
CA TYR A 113 -5.89 17.94 3.67
C TYR A 113 -5.44 18.90 2.57
N LEU A 114 -4.14 18.98 2.34
CA LEU A 114 -3.56 19.73 1.23
C LEU A 114 -2.25 19.06 0.80
N LYS A 115 -2.26 18.49 -0.40
CA LYS A 115 -1.07 17.90 -1.02
C LYS A 115 0.03 18.96 -1.16
N LYS A 116 1.24 18.65 -0.68
CA LYS A 116 2.36 19.60 -0.66
C LYS A 116 3.13 19.68 -1.96
N ILE A 117 3.19 18.59 -2.72
CA ILE A 117 3.87 18.53 -4.01
C ILE A 117 2.92 17.94 -5.03
N VAL A 118 2.69 18.63 -6.14
CA VAL A 118 1.86 18.16 -7.26
C VAL A 118 2.70 18.17 -8.53
N ARG A 119 2.56 17.12 -9.34
CA ARG A 119 3.32 16.96 -10.58
C ARG A 119 2.41 17.06 -11.79
N PHE A 120 2.82 17.85 -12.76
CA PHE A 120 2.28 17.88 -14.11
C PHE A 120 3.32 17.32 -15.07
N TYR A 121 2.93 16.38 -15.92
CA TYR A 121 3.83 15.79 -16.91
C TYR A 121 3.54 16.37 -18.30
N LEU A 122 4.57 16.78 -19.03
CA LEU A 122 4.43 17.29 -20.38
C LEU A 122 3.73 16.26 -21.28
N GLY A 123 2.72 16.68 -22.03
CA GLY A 123 1.88 15.78 -22.83
C GLY A 123 0.59 15.32 -22.13
N SER A 124 0.42 15.65 -20.84
CA SER A 124 -0.89 15.62 -20.18
C SER A 124 -1.78 16.78 -20.65
N ASP A 125 -3.09 16.67 -20.43
CA ASP A 125 -4.07 17.72 -20.77
C ASP A 125 -4.15 18.77 -19.63
N PRO A 126 -3.64 20.01 -19.83
CA PRO A 126 -3.70 21.04 -18.78
C PRO A 126 -5.13 21.41 -18.38
N SER A 127 -6.12 21.23 -19.26
CA SER A 127 -7.52 21.57 -18.97
C SER A 127 -8.19 20.62 -17.98
N LYS A 128 -7.60 19.44 -17.77
CA LYS A 128 -8.05 18.43 -16.81
C LYS A 128 -7.24 18.41 -15.53
N PHE A 129 -6.24 19.28 -15.41
CA PHE A 129 -5.34 19.31 -14.29
C PHE A 129 -5.75 20.43 -13.32
N ASN A 130 -6.03 20.07 -12.08
CA ASN A 130 -6.24 21.02 -11.00
C ASN A 130 -5.16 20.80 -9.92
N PRO A 131 -4.26 21.78 -9.68
CA PRO A 131 -3.17 21.61 -8.72
C PRO A 131 -3.61 21.62 -7.25
N ILE A 132 -4.89 21.91 -6.97
CA ILE A 132 -5.48 21.80 -5.64
C ILE A 132 -6.61 20.75 -5.60
N GLU A 133 -6.61 19.81 -6.54
CA GLU A 133 -7.57 18.70 -6.55
C GLU A 133 -7.49 17.90 -5.24
N GLY A 134 -8.65 17.68 -4.63
CA GLY A 134 -8.77 16.98 -3.34
C GLY A 134 -8.41 17.81 -2.12
N ALA A 135 -8.02 19.10 -2.24
CA ALA A 135 -7.80 19.94 -1.08
C ALA A 135 -9.08 20.08 -0.24
N GLU A 136 -8.96 19.92 1.07
CA GLU A 136 -10.05 20.00 2.03
C GLU A 136 -9.69 20.99 3.14
N ALA A 137 -10.67 21.80 3.55
CA ALA A 137 -10.56 22.73 4.66
C ALA A 137 -11.90 22.82 5.39
N GLU A 138 -11.85 23.09 6.69
CA GLU A 138 -13.02 23.26 7.53
C GLU A 138 -13.05 24.65 8.17
N ASP A 139 -14.25 25.15 8.38
CA ASP A 139 -14.50 26.32 9.21
C ASP A 139 -14.40 25.91 10.69
N VAL A 140 -13.62 26.65 11.47
CA VAL A 140 -13.30 26.31 12.86
C VAL A 140 -14.42 26.73 13.83
N ASP A 141 -15.27 27.67 13.44
CA ASP A 141 -16.26 28.30 14.30
C ASP A 141 -17.69 27.81 14.04
N GLU A 142 -18.09 27.70 12.77
CA GLU A 142 -19.51 27.50 12.40
C GLU A 142 -19.80 26.25 11.54
N GLY A 143 -18.76 25.59 11.03
CA GLY A 143 -18.92 24.43 10.12
C GLY A 143 -19.50 24.79 8.74
N ASP A 144 -19.40 26.06 8.36
CA ASP A 144 -19.80 26.60 7.05
C ASP A 144 -18.92 26.07 5.90
N GLU A 145 -19.39 26.24 4.66
CA GLU A 145 -18.61 25.90 3.46
C GLU A 145 -17.38 26.82 3.32
N VAL A 146 -16.21 26.20 3.12
CA VAL A 146 -14.93 26.89 2.90
C VAL A 146 -14.59 26.88 1.41
N GLU A 147 -14.38 28.07 0.84
CA GLU A 147 -13.91 28.22 -0.54
C GLU A 147 -12.38 28.03 -0.59
N ILE A 148 -11.90 27.08 -1.39
CA ILE A 148 -10.46 26.86 -1.60
C ILE A 148 -10.07 27.32 -3.01
N THR A 149 -9.13 28.24 -3.08
CA THR A 149 -8.58 28.81 -4.32
C THR A 149 -7.06 28.76 -4.30
N TYR A 150 -6.42 29.04 -5.44
CA TYR A 150 -4.97 29.21 -5.47
C TYR A 150 -4.54 30.37 -6.36
N THR A 151 -3.36 30.92 -6.06
CA THR A 151 -2.63 31.86 -6.90
C THR A 151 -1.20 31.38 -7.07
N VAL A 152 -0.53 31.80 -8.14
CA VAL A 152 0.90 31.51 -8.34
C VAL A 152 1.71 32.61 -7.67
N ASP A 153 2.69 32.22 -6.86
CA ASP A 153 3.59 33.17 -6.21
C ASP A 153 4.29 34.07 -7.25
N GLY A 154 4.34 35.37 -6.95
CA GLY A 154 4.80 36.40 -7.88
C GLY A 154 3.89 36.70 -9.07
N GLY A 155 2.66 36.17 -9.10
CA GLY A 155 1.63 36.50 -10.10
C GLY A 155 1.93 36.02 -11.52
N LYS A 156 2.79 35.01 -11.67
CA LYS A 156 3.18 34.45 -12.97
C LYS A 156 2.12 33.49 -13.51
N GLU A 157 1.98 33.41 -14.82
CA GLU A 157 1.23 32.30 -15.46
C GLU A 157 2.08 31.02 -15.46
N ILE A 158 1.43 29.88 -15.33
CA ILE A 158 2.07 28.56 -15.39
C ILE A 158 2.31 28.19 -16.86
N ASP A 159 3.57 28.02 -17.27
CA ASP A 159 3.93 27.51 -18.60
C ASP A 159 3.94 25.97 -18.60
N TYR A 160 2.82 25.36 -18.97
CA TYR A 160 2.66 23.90 -19.10
C TYR A 160 3.39 23.27 -20.29
N THR A 161 4.21 24.03 -21.02
CA THR A 161 4.94 23.53 -22.20
C THR A 161 6.40 23.22 -21.92
N LYS A 162 6.91 23.57 -20.74
CA LYS A 162 8.33 23.39 -20.39
C LYS A 162 8.49 22.91 -18.95
N PRO A 163 9.54 22.10 -18.68
CA PRO A 163 9.84 21.72 -17.30
C PRO A 163 10.11 22.94 -16.43
N GLY A 164 9.67 22.89 -15.18
CA GLY A 164 9.77 24.02 -14.25
C GLY A 164 9.14 23.71 -12.89
N SER A 165 9.25 24.64 -11.96
CA SER A 165 8.63 24.53 -10.63
C SER A 165 7.96 25.86 -10.26
N TYR A 166 6.76 25.79 -9.70
CA TYR A 166 5.95 26.93 -9.30
C TYR A 166 5.49 26.75 -7.86
N THR A 167 5.62 27.79 -7.05
CA THR A 167 5.00 27.85 -5.73
C THR A 167 3.58 28.38 -5.89
N LEU A 168 2.60 27.60 -5.47
CA LEU A 168 1.20 27.99 -5.42
C LEU A 168 0.86 28.39 -3.99
N ILE A 169 0.22 29.54 -3.83
CA ILE A 169 -0.38 29.98 -2.57
C ILE A 169 -1.84 29.55 -2.62
N VAL A 170 -2.18 28.52 -1.85
CA VAL A 170 -3.53 27.99 -1.73
C VAL A 170 -4.21 28.70 -0.57
N THR A 171 -5.41 29.23 -0.80
CA THR A 171 -6.16 30.01 0.18
C THR A 171 -7.53 29.37 0.42
N ALA A 172 -7.78 29.00 1.67
CA ALA A 172 -9.08 28.62 2.20
C ALA A 172 -9.76 29.86 2.80
N ARG A 173 -10.98 30.16 2.40
CA ARG A 173 -11.77 31.32 2.83
C ARG A 173 -13.14 30.89 3.36
N ASP A 174 -13.50 31.34 4.55
CA ASP A 174 -14.85 31.12 5.09
C ASP A 174 -15.88 32.14 4.56
N SER A 175 -17.15 31.91 4.92
CA SER A 175 -18.29 32.76 4.58
C SER A 175 -18.19 34.19 5.14
N HIS A 176 -17.43 34.39 6.22
CA HIS A 176 -17.22 35.65 6.92
C HIS A 176 -15.94 36.40 6.48
N GLY A 177 -15.19 35.82 5.54
CA GLY A 177 -14.03 36.40 4.89
C GLY A 177 -12.69 36.19 5.60
N ALA A 178 -12.60 35.41 6.69
CA ALA A 178 -11.28 35.03 7.21
C ALA A 178 -10.64 33.98 6.29
N VAL A 179 -9.31 33.97 6.30
CA VAL A 179 -8.52 33.18 5.36
C VAL A 179 -7.37 32.48 6.06
N ALA A 180 -7.16 31.23 5.70
CA ALA A 180 -5.90 30.54 5.90
C ALA A 180 -5.25 30.29 4.56
N SER A 181 -3.93 30.40 4.50
CA SER A 181 -3.20 30.00 3.30
C SER A 181 -2.09 29.01 3.63
N ASP A 182 -1.73 28.23 2.64
CA ASP A 182 -0.57 27.35 2.69
C ASP A 182 0.02 27.20 1.30
N THR A 183 1.18 26.57 1.19
CA THR A 183 1.87 26.42 -0.09
C THR A 183 1.83 25.02 -0.66
N VAL A 184 1.77 24.96 -1.99
CA VAL A 184 1.90 23.74 -2.80
C VAL A 184 2.97 23.99 -3.86
N ILE A 185 3.88 23.02 -4.03
CA ILE A 185 4.87 23.06 -5.09
C ILE A 185 4.30 22.32 -6.29
N LEU A 186 4.09 23.02 -7.41
CA LEU A 186 3.77 22.43 -8.70
C LEU A 186 5.07 22.19 -9.49
N GLU A 187 5.39 20.93 -9.75
CA GLU A 187 6.50 20.52 -10.62
C GLU A 187 5.98 20.17 -12.01
N ILE A 188 6.56 20.78 -13.05
CA ILE A 188 6.33 20.43 -14.44
C ILE A 188 7.51 19.58 -14.90
N LEU A 189 7.24 18.33 -15.26
CA LEU A 189 8.24 17.31 -15.57
C LEU A 189 8.10 16.82 -17.00
N GLU A 190 9.21 16.43 -17.65
CA GLU A 190 9.14 15.77 -18.95
C GLU A 190 8.42 14.41 -18.83
N SER A 191 7.62 14.06 -19.84
CA SER A 191 7.09 12.70 -19.99
C SER A 191 7.96 11.94 -20.98
N ALA A 192 8.56 10.85 -20.53
CA ALA A 192 9.29 9.92 -21.39
C ALA A 192 8.37 8.96 -22.17
N ILE A 193 7.04 9.18 -22.12
CA ILE A 193 6.07 8.30 -22.75
C ILE A 193 6.04 8.54 -24.26
N PRO A 194 6.22 7.50 -25.09
CA PRO A 194 6.07 7.64 -26.53
C PRO A 194 4.63 7.99 -26.94
N ASN A 195 4.47 8.98 -27.82
CA ASN A 195 3.17 9.34 -28.40
C ASN A 195 2.63 8.24 -29.34
N GLU A 196 3.51 7.41 -29.90
CA GLU A 196 3.17 6.32 -30.80
C GLU A 196 3.78 5.00 -30.30
N LEU A 197 2.99 3.94 -30.38
CA LEU A 197 3.48 2.58 -30.20
C LEU A 197 4.22 2.16 -31.48
N THR A 198 5.45 1.66 -31.34
CA THR A 198 6.23 1.20 -32.50
C THR A 198 5.58 -0.02 -33.15
N SER A 199 5.77 -0.21 -34.46
CA SER A 199 5.38 -1.43 -35.17
C SER A 199 6.42 -2.55 -35.05
N GLN A 200 7.59 -2.27 -34.45
CA GLN A 200 8.62 -3.28 -34.21
C GLN A 200 8.15 -4.25 -33.11
N PRO A 201 8.63 -5.51 -33.11
CA PRO A 201 8.34 -6.45 -32.04
C PRO A 201 8.82 -5.93 -30.68
N ILE A 202 7.95 -6.03 -29.67
CA ILE A 202 8.22 -5.69 -28.26
C ILE A 202 7.93 -6.93 -27.41
N THR A 203 8.82 -7.24 -26.48
CA THR A 203 8.57 -8.27 -25.46
C THR A 203 8.38 -7.61 -24.10
N VAL A 204 7.29 -7.95 -23.43
CA VAL A 204 7.00 -7.58 -22.05
C VAL A 204 7.15 -8.81 -21.18
N THR A 205 8.23 -8.89 -20.40
CA THR A 205 8.40 -9.97 -19.43
C THR A 205 7.65 -9.60 -18.14
N PHE A 206 6.73 -10.45 -17.73
CA PHE A 206 5.88 -10.27 -16.56
C PHE A 206 6.18 -11.34 -15.49
N TRP A 207 6.80 -10.91 -14.39
CA TRP A 207 7.06 -11.80 -13.25
C TRP A 207 5.87 -11.88 -12.30
N HIS A 208 5.53 -13.09 -11.87
CA HIS A 208 4.42 -13.34 -10.94
C HIS A 208 4.70 -14.48 -9.96
N ALA A 209 3.86 -14.59 -8.94
CA ALA A 209 3.89 -15.63 -7.91
C ALA A 209 2.73 -16.65 -8.02
N PHE A 210 1.98 -16.61 -9.12
CA PHE A 210 0.85 -17.51 -9.32
C PHE A 210 1.27 -18.96 -9.60
N GLY A 211 0.53 -19.90 -9.04
CA GLY A 211 0.55 -21.30 -9.48
C GLY A 211 -0.10 -21.49 -10.86
N SER A 212 0.07 -22.69 -11.42
CA SER A 212 -0.29 -23.03 -12.81
C SER A 212 -1.72 -22.67 -13.20
N ASP A 213 -2.69 -22.88 -12.30
CA ASP A 213 -4.10 -22.63 -12.59
C ASP A 213 -4.36 -21.14 -12.81
N LYS A 214 -3.86 -20.29 -11.90
CA LYS A 214 -4.04 -18.84 -11.99
C LYS A 214 -3.20 -18.22 -13.11
N GLU A 215 -1.97 -18.71 -13.33
CA GLU A 215 -1.17 -18.29 -14.50
C GLU A 215 -1.92 -18.55 -15.81
N SER A 216 -2.65 -19.67 -15.90
CA SER A 216 -3.38 -20.00 -17.12
C SER A 216 -4.49 -19.03 -17.49
N PHE A 217 -5.17 -18.43 -16.51
CA PHE A 217 -6.14 -17.38 -16.77
C PHE A 217 -5.46 -16.11 -17.32
N ILE A 218 -4.31 -15.73 -16.75
CA ILE A 218 -3.52 -14.58 -17.23
C ILE A 218 -2.98 -14.84 -18.62
N ARG A 219 -2.55 -16.07 -18.92
CA ARG A 219 -2.10 -16.47 -20.26
C ARG A 219 -3.20 -16.25 -21.29
N LYS A 220 -4.44 -16.63 -20.97
CA LYS A 220 -5.59 -16.33 -21.84
C LYS A 220 -5.76 -14.82 -22.04
N TYR A 221 -5.65 -14.01 -20.99
CA TYR A 221 -5.75 -12.54 -21.12
C TYR A 221 -4.62 -11.95 -21.96
N ALA A 222 -3.40 -12.45 -21.80
CA ALA A 222 -2.27 -12.10 -22.64
C ALA A 222 -2.52 -12.46 -24.11
N ASP A 223 -3.01 -13.66 -24.39
CA ASP A 223 -3.31 -14.10 -25.77
C ASP A 223 -4.40 -13.23 -26.41
N ASP A 224 -5.42 -12.84 -25.65
CA ASP A 224 -6.49 -11.97 -26.14
C ASP A 224 -5.98 -10.54 -26.37
N PHE A 225 -5.15 -9.99 -25.47
CA PHE A 225 -4.48 -8.71 -25.65
C PHE A 225 -3.56 -8.70 -26.88
N GLN A 226 -2.80 -9.77 -27.10
CA GLN A 226 -1.87 -9.89 -28.24
C GLN A 226 -2.60 -9.95 -29.60
N LYS A 227 -3.89 -10.32 -29.64
CA LYS A 227 -4.69 -10.21 -30.88
C LYS A 227 -4.97 -8.76 -31.25
N GLU A 228 -5.13 -7.88 -30.25
CA GLU A 228 -5.30 -6.44 -30.45
C GLU A 228 -3.95 -5.76 -30.73
N TYR A 229 -2.87 -6.23 -30.10
CA TYR A 229 -1.51 -5.71 -30.25
C TYR A 229 -0.54 -6.78 -30.79
N PRO A 230 -0.59 -7.13 -32.09
CA PRO A 230 0.15 -8.27 -32.64
C PRO A 230 1.68 -8.11 -32.66
N ASN A 231 2.18 -6.90 -32.42
CA ASN A 231 3.62 -6.63 -32.28
C ASN A 231 4.12 -6.74 -30.84
N ILE A 232 3.23 -6.93 -29.85
CA ILE A 232 3.60 -7.11 -28.45
C ILE A 232 3.55 -8.61 -28.11
N THR A 233 4.55 -9.11 -27.40
CA THR A 233 4.56 -10.46 -26.81
C THR A 233 4.62 -10.33 -25.30
N ILE A 234 3.70 -10.96 -24.58
CA ILE A 234 3.69 -11.05 -23.12
C ILE A 234 4.31 -12.38 -22.70
N GLU A 235 5.46 -12.31 -22.04
CA GLU A 235 6.15 -13.47 -21.49
C GLU A 235 5.87 -13.58 -19.99
N LEU A 236 4.95 -14.46 -19.62
CA LEU A 236 4.66 -14.79 -18.22
C LEU A 236 5.80 -15.65 -17.64
N ALA A 237 6.30 -15.27 -16.47
CA ALA A 237 7.33 -16.02 -15.76
C ALA A 237 7.01 -16.14 -14.27
N GLY A 238 6.56 -17.32 -13.85
CA GLY A 238 6.38 -17.67 -12.44
C GLY A 238 7.71 -17.72 -11.68
N GLN A 239 7.77 -17.06 -10.52
CA GLN A 239 8.96 -16.98 -9.66
C GLN A 239 8.77 -17.70 -8.31
N GLY A 240 7.90 -18.69 -8.25
CA GLY A 240 7.54 -19.39 -7.02
C GLY A 240 6.41 -18.69 -6.29
N ASP A 241 6.56 -18.51 -4.98
CA ASP A 241 5.62 -17.78 -4.12
C ASP A 241 5.99 -16.29 -4.02
N TYR A 242 5.26 -15.55 -3.18
CA TYR A 242 5.44 -14.11 -3.05
C TYR A 242 6.79 -13.72 -2.42
N ASP A 243 7.28 -14.50 -1.45
CA ASP A 243 8.58 -14.26 -0.80
C ASP A 243 9.74 -14.58 -1.75
N GLY A 244 9.62 -15.67 -2.50
CA GLY A 244 10.54 -16.04 -3.57
C GLY A 244 10.60 -14.97 -4.65
N LEU A 245 9.44 -14.45 -5.06
CA LEU A 245 9.36 -13.33 -6.00
C LEU A 245 10.03 -12.06 -5.43
N LEU A 246 9.75 -11.71 -4.17
CA LEU A 246 10.38 -10.57 -3.49
C LEU A 246 11.91 -10.68 -3.52
N SER A 247 12.44 -11.80 -3.02
CA SER A 247 13.88 -12.09 -3.01
C SER A 247 14.50 -12.05 -4.41
N LYS A 248 13.78 -12.56 -5.42
CA LYS A 248 14.24 -12.57 -6.79
C LYS A 248 14.30 -11.17 -7.39
N VAL A 249 13.30 -10.32 -7.16
CA VAL A 249 13.30 -8.93 -7.62
C VAL A 249 14.42 -8.16 -6.93
N THR A 250 14.53 -8.22 -5.60
CA THR A 250 15.57 -7.50 -4.84
C THR A 250 16.98 -7.86 -5.31
N SER A 251 17.28 -9.15 -5.50
CA SER A 251 18.58 -9.56 -6.06
C SER A 251 18.79 -9.13 -7.52
N SER A 252 17.72 -9.05 -8.31
CA SER A 252 17.78 -8.63 -9.71
C SER A 252 17.91 -7.12 -9.89
N ILE A 253 17.48 -6.31 -8.92
CA ILE A 253 17.74 -4.87 -8.84
C ILE A 253 19.25 -4.65 -8.78
N VAL A 254 19.94 -5.33 -7.85
CA VAL A 254 21.40 -5.26 -7.72
C VAL A 254 22.11 -5.74 -8.98
N ALA A 255 21.58 -6.78 -9.64
CA ALA A 255 22.15 -7.34 -10.86
C ALA A 255 21.85 -6.52 -12.13
N GLY A 256 20.94 -5.54 -12.08
CA GLY A 256 20.47 -4.79 -13.25
C GLY A 256 19.71 -5.64 -14.28
N LYS A 257 19.01 -6.70 -13.84
CA LYS A 257 18.33 -7.69 -14.70
C LYS A 257 16.86 -7.87 -14.32
N LEU A 258 16.14 -6.76 -14.24
CA LEU A 258 14.72 -6.76 -13.88
C LEU A 258 13.84 -7.13 -15.08
N PRO A 259 12.63 -7.69 -14.84
CA PRO A 259 11.62 -7.86 -15.88
C PRO A 259 11.08 -6.50 -16.34
N THR A 260 10.19 -6.49 -17.33
CA THR A 260 9.47 -5.28 -17.73
C THR A 260 8.46 -4.86 -16.66
N MET A 261 7.75 -5.83 -16.09
CA MET A 261 6.71 -5.62 -15.08
C MET A 261 6.66 -6.78 -14.08
N VAL A 262 6.13 -6.51 -12.89
CA VAL A 262 6.07 -7.48 -11.80
C VAL A 262 4.83 -7.26 -10.94
N ILE A 263 4.29 -8.34 -10.35
CA ILE A 263 3.33 -8.19 -9.25
C ILE A 263 4.07 -8.04 -7.91
N GLY A 264 3.53 -7.26 -7.00
CA GLY A 264 4.07 -7.16 -5.65
C GLY A 264 3.07 -6.55 -4.69
N TYR A 265 3.20 -6.88 -3.40
CA TYR A 265 2.42 -6.22 -2.36
C TYR A 265 2.90 -4.78 -2.16
N PRO A 266 2.09 -3.92 -1.53
CA PRO A 266 2.50 -2.56 -1.25
C PRO A 266 3.86 -2.43 -0.54
N ASP A 267 4.18 -3.32 0.41
CA ASP A 267 5.46 -3.36 1.11
C ASP A 267 6.63 -3.83 0.23
N HIS A 268 6.36 -4.67 -0.78
CA HIS A 268 7.37 -5.03 -1.79
C HIS A 268 7.71 -3.81 -2.66
N VAL A 269 6.70 -3.05 -3.08
CA VAL A 269 6.89 -1.80 -3.86
C VAL A 269 7.74 -0.82 -3.06
N ALA A 270 7.42 -0.62 -1.77
CA ALA A 270 8.21 0.24 -0.90
C ALA A 270 9.69 -0.18 -0.85
N ASN A 271 9.97 -1.49 -0.75
CA ASN A 271 11.34 -2.02 -0.81
C ASN A 271 12.03 -1.70 -2.16
N TYR A 272 11.33 -1.88 -3.28
CA TYR A 272 11.91 -1.60 -4.61
C TYR A 272 12.16 -0.09 -4.86
N LEU A 273 11.39 0.78 -4.19
CA LEU A 273 11.55 2.22 -4.27
C LEU A 273 12.81 2.74 -3.57
N ASP A 274 13.33 2.04 -2.56
CA ASP A 274 14.61 2.37 -1.92
C ASP A 274 15.77 2.38 -2.95
N ALA A 275 15.69 1.50 -3.95
CA ALA A 275 16.62 1.45 -5.08
C ALA A 275 16.16 2.23 -6.32
N ALA A 276 15.09 3.03 -6.21
CA ALA A 276 14.45 3.76 -7.31
C ALA A 276 14.14 2.87 -8.54
N ALA A 277 13.77 1.60 -8.30
CA ALA A 277 13.64 0.59 -9.36
C ALA A 277 12.25 0.57 -10.04
N VAL A 278 11.25 1.25 -9.47
CA VAL A 278 9.87 1.26 -9.96
C VAL A 278 9.59 2.53 -10.77
N GLU A 279 8.85 2.38 -11.87
CA GLU A 279 8.42 3.48 -12.73
C GLU A 279 7.19 4.19 -12.14
N PRO A 280 7.17 5.53 -12.07
CA PRO A 280 5.97 6.28 -11.72
C PRO A 280 4.91 6.18 -12.83
N LEU A 281 3.66 5.92 -12.46
CA LEU A 281 2.55 5.69 -13.39
C LEU A 281 1.69 6.93 -13.65
N ASP A 282 1.82 8.00 -12.87
CA ASP A 282 1.12 9.28 -13.08
C ASP A 282 1.26 9.85 -14.50
N PRO A 283 2.45 9.80 -15.16
CA PRO A 283 2.56 10.26 -16.54
C PRO A 283 1.67 9.44 -17.50
N TYR A 284 1.49 8.15 -17.23
CA TYR A 284 0.72 7.23 -18.08
C TYR A 284 -0.77 7.40 -17.86
N VAL A 285 -1.21 7.55 -16.61
CA VAL A 285 -2.60 7.84 -16.22
C VAL A 285 -3.10 9.11 -16.88
N ASN A 286 -2.28 10.17 -16.87
CA ASN A 286 -2.67 11.50 -17.33
C ASN A 286 -2.41 11.74 -18.82
N HIS A 287 -1.81 10.77 -19.53
CA HIS A 287 -1.47 10.93 -20.95
C HIS A 287 -2.70 11.12 -21.82
N VAL A 288 -2.71 12.14 -22.70
CA VAL A 288 -3.87 12.48 -23.56
C VAL A 288 -4.39 11.32 -24.42
N LYS A 289 -3.47 10.45 -24.88
CA LYS A 289 -3.79 9.31 -25.76
C LYS A 289 -3.88 7.97 -25.02
N TRP A 290 -3.08 7.82 -23.96
CA TRP A 290 -2.84 6.52 -23.31
C TRP A 290 -3.42 6.44 -21.90
N GLY A 291 -4.03 7.54 -21.45
CA GLY A 291 -4.55 7.74 -20.10
C GLY A 291 -5.57 6.70 -19.65
N LEU A 292 -5.80 6.69 -18.35
CA LEU A 292 -6.75 5.80 -17.70
C LEU A 292 -7.51 6.59 -16.63
N ASP A 293 -8.84 6.54 -16.69
CA ASP A 293 -9.65 7.11 -15.61
C ASP A 293 -9.58 6.20 -14.38
N LEU A 294 -9.12 6.78 -13.26
CA LEU A 294 -8.98 6.08 -11.99
C LEU A 294 -10.27 6.10 -11.16
N ASN A 295 -11.27 6.91 -11.52
CA ASN A 295 -12.51 7.08 -10.73
C ASN A 295 -13.37 5.81 -10.64
N ASP A 296 -13.23 4.90 -11.59
CA ASP A 296 -13.93 3.61 -11.58
C ASP A 296 -13.17 2.53 -10.80
N PHE A 297 -11.95 2.79 -10.30
CA PHE A 297 -11.28 1.89 -9.37
C PHE A 297 -11.77 2.09 -7.95
N ILE A 298 -11.72 1.03 -7.14
CA ILE A 298 -12.02 1.13 -5.71
C ILE A 298 -11.00 2.09 -5.07
N PRO A 299 -11.44 3.19 -4.42
CA PRO A 299 -10.54 4.25 -3.95
C PRO A 299 -9.42 3.76 -3.03
N ALA A 300 -9.73 2.87 -2.10
CA ALA A 300 -8.76 2.30 -1.17
C ALA A 300 -7.62 1.56 -1.91
N TYR A 301 -7.93 0.90 -3.05
CA TYR A 301 -6.96 0.14 -3.83
C TYR A 301 -6.01 1.06 -4.61
N ILE A 302 -6.46 2.27 -4.98
CA ILE A 302 -5.60 3.29 -5.56
C ILE A 302 -4.76 3.96 -4.49
N ALA A 303 -5.36 4.30 -3.34
CA ALA A 303 -4.68 4.98 -2.24
C ALA A 303 -3.46 4.21 -1.73
N GLU A 304 -3.55 2.89 -1.58
CA GLU A 304 -2.40 2.06 -1.16
C GLU A 304 -1.23 2.09 -2.17
N ASN A 305 -1.45 2.46 -3.43
CA ASN A 305 -0.41 2.56 -4.46
C ASN A 305 0.22 3.97 -4.53
N LYS A 306 -0.22 4.89 -3.67
CA LYS A 306 0.22 6.30 -3.63
C LYS A 306 0.87 6.70 -2.30
N GLY A 307 0.85 5.85 -1.28
CA GLY A 307 1.34 6.17 0.07
C GLY A 307 2.86 6.18 0.27
N TYR A 308 3.66 6.36 -0.78
CA TYR A 308 5.12 6.14 -0.75
C TYR A 308 5.97 7.41 -0.68
N ASP A 309 5.43 8.55 -1.12
CA ASP A 309 6.10 9.84 -1.10
C ASP A 309 5.10 10.99 -0.87
N GLU A 310 5.59 12.17 -0.52
CA GLU A 310 4.75 13.36 -0.24
C GLU A 310 3.97 13.86 -1.47
N ALA A 311 4.41 13.50 -2.68
CA ALA A 311 3.70 13.81 -3.92
C ALA A 311 2.53 12.85 -4.18
N GLU A 312 2.45 11.78 -3.38
CA GLU A 312 1.58 10.63 -3.53
C GLU A 312 1.60 10.02 -4.94
N THR A 313 2.82 9.81 -5.43
CA THR A 313 3.08 9.24 -6.75
C THR A 313 2.52 7.83 -6.85
N LEU A 314 1.84 7.53 -7.95
CA LEU A 314 1.27 6.21 -8.23
C LEU A 314 2.37 5.25 -8.73
N TYR A 315 2.75 4.25 -7.95
CA TYR A 315 3.80 3.28 -8.32
C TYR A 315 3.28 1.90 -8.73
N GLY A 316 1.97 1.71 -8.76
CA GLY A 316 1.33 0.47 -9.18
C GLY A 316 -0.15 0.66 -9.49
N LEU A 317 -0.75 -0.31 -10.16
CA LEU A 317 -2.20 -0.42 -10.28
C LEU A 317 -2.71 -1.69 -9.60
N PRO A 318 -3.88 -1.65 -8.95
CA PRO A 318 -4.43 -2.81 -8.27
C PRO A 318 -4.82 -3.89 -9.27
N PHE A 319 -4.53 -5.14 -8.91
CA PHE A 319 -4.87 -6.30 -9.74
C PHE A 319 -5.41 -7.46 -8.92
N ASN A 320 -4.70 -7.88 -7.86
CA ASN A 320 -5.13 -8.96 -6.99
C ASN A 320 -5.52 -8.39 -5.65
N LYS A 321 -6.80 -8.47 -5.30
CA LYS A 321 -7.28 -8.00 -4.00
C LYS A 321 -8.07 -9.10 -3.32
N SER A 322 -7.75 -9.32 -2.06
CA SER A 322 -8.36 -10.35 -1.22
C SER A 322 -8.46 -9.83 0.21
N THR A 323 -9.37 -10.44 0.95
CA THR A 323 -9.52 -10.24 2.39
C THR A 323 -9.70 -11.61 3.03
N GLU A 324 -9.80 -11.63 4.34
CA GLU A 324 -9.95 -12.85 5.12
C GLU A 324 -11.40 -13.07 5.53
N VAL A 325 -11.85 -14.31 5.45
CA VAL A 325 -13.22 -14.72 5.79
C VAL A 325 -13.21 -15.87 6.77
N PHE A 326 -14.31 -16.02 7.50
CA PHE A 326 -14.51 -17.13 8.43
C PHE A 326 -15.08 -18.34 7.70
N ILE A 327 -14.34 -19.43 7.72
CA ILE A 327 -14.66 -20.70 7.08
C ILE A 327 -14.94 -21.73 8.18
N TYR A 328 -15.99 -22.53 8.05
CA TYR A 328 -16.35 -23.53 9.06
C TYR A 328 -16.87 -24.81 8.43
N ASN A 329 -16.72 -25.93 9.15
CA ASN A 329 -17.30 -27.20 8.75
C ASN A 329 -18.82 -27.16 8.97
N LYS A 330 -19.58 -26.82 7.92
CA LYS A 330 -21.04 -26.64 7.99
C LYS A 330 -21.77 -27.93 8.34
N THR A 331 -21.27 -29.07 7.87
CA THR A 331 -21.82 -30.37 8.22
C THR A 331 -21.69 -30.61 9.73
N TYR A 332 -20.53 -30.35 10.33
CA TYR A 332 -20.32 -30.48 11.77
C TYR A 332 -21.21 -29.53 12.56
N PHE A 333 -21.30 -28.27 12.14
CA PHE A 333 -22.18 -27.28 12.78
C PHE A 333 -23.64 -27.74 12.79
N THR A 334 -24.13 -28.26 11.67
CA THR A 334 -25.50 -28.79 11.57
C THR A 334 -25.69 -30.01 12.48
N GLN A 335 -24.72 -30.92 12.53
CA GLN A 335 -24.79 -32.13 13.38
C GLN A 335 -24.81 -31.82 14.87
N LYS A 336 -24.15 -30.73 15.29
CA LYS A 336 -24.02 -30.30 16.69
C LYS A 336 -24.98 -29.17 17.07
N ASP A 337 -25.87 -28.75 16.16
CA ASP A 337 -26.80 -27.64 16.35
C ASP A 337 -26.09 -26.32 16.74
N LEU A 338 -24.95 -26.05 16.10
CA LEU A 338 -24.12 -24.87 16.36
C LEU A 338 -24.56 -23.69 15.48
N THR A 339 -24.65 -22.51 16.08
CA THR A 339 -24.86 -21.25 15.36
C THR A 339 -23.52 -20.69 14.90
N VAL A 340 -23.49 -20.10 13.70
CA VAL A 340 -22.29 -19.44 13.17
C VAL A 340 -21.96 -18.20 14.02
N PRO A 341 -20.78 -18.14 14.66
CA PRO A 341 -20.42 -17.04 15.54
C PRO A 341 -20.11 -15.76 14.74
N LYS A 342 -20.49 -14.62 15.29
CA LYS A 342 -20.17 -13.28 14.79
C LYS A 342 -19.12 -12.57 15.64
N THR A 343 -18.97 -12.96 16.90
CA THR A 343 -17.97 -12.37 17.79
C THR A 343 -16.93 -13.38 18.25
N TRP A 344 -15.73 -12.93 18.63
CA TRP A 344 -14.72 -13.83 19.21
C TRP A 344 -15.20 -14.52 20.49
N ALA A 345 -16.05 -13.84 21.28
CA ALA A 345 -16.67 -14.45 22.45
C ALA A 345 -17.60 -15.63 22.08
N GLU A 346 -18.37 -15.50 21.00
CA GLU A 346 -19.18 -16.60 20.46
C GLU A 346 -18.30 -17.71 19.86
N VAL A 347 -17.18 -17.36 19.19
CA VAL A 347 -16.19 -18.35 18.72
C VAL A 347 -15.68 -19.18 19.89
N ALA A 348 -15.36 -18.57 21.03
CA ALA A 348 -14.93 -19.28 22.23
C ALA A 348 -16.00 -20.23 22.79
N GLN A 349 -17.29 -19.84 22.73
CA GLN A 349 -18.40 -20.71 23.13
C GLN A 349 -18.55 -21.91 22.19
N VAL A 350 -18.48 -21.69 20.88
CA VAL A 350 -18.51 -22.76 19.88
C VAL A 350 -17.30 -23.68 20.05
N ALA A 351 -16.12 -23.11 20.30
CA ALA A 351 -14.89 -23.86 20.53
C ALA A 351 -14.96 -24.75 21.77
N GLN A 352 -15.58 -24.27 22.84
CA GLN A 352 -15.86 -25.08 24.02
C GLN A 352 -16.70 -26.31 23.68
N VAL A 353 -17.78 -26.16 22.90
CA VAL A 353 -18.61 -27.30 22.48
C VAL A 353 -17.82 -28.27 21.60
N ILE A 354 -17.02 -27.77 20.66
CA ILE A 354 -16.16 -28.61 19.82
C ILE A 354 -15.19 -29.40 20.69
N LYS A 355 -14.46 -28.77 21.63
CA LYS A 355 -13.48 -29.47 22.47
C LYS A 355 -14.08 -30.42 23.50
N GLN A 356 -15.36 -30.26 23.86
CA GLN A 356 -16.09 -31.27 24.64
C GLN A 356 -16.38 -32.55 23.84
N ASN A 357 -16.42 -32.46 22.51
CA ASN A 357 -16.72 -33.59 21.62
C ASN A 357 -15.47 -34.16 20.95
N GLU A 358 -14.49 -33.30 20.62
CA GLU A 358 -13.27 -33.63 19.88
C GLU A 358 -12.06 -33.44 20.81
N THR A 359 -11.75 -34.48 21.58
CA THR A 359 -10.84 -34.37 22.74
C THR A 359 -9.37 -34.66 22.43
N ALA A 360 -9.04 -35.04 21.19
CA ALA A 360 -7.64 -35.28 20.81
C ALA A 360 -6.80 -34.00 21.00
N ASP A 361 -5.57 -34.16 21.48
CA ASP A 361 -4.68 -33.04 21.83
C ASP A 361 -4.27 -32.24 20.58
N ASP A 362 -4.09 -32.91 19.44
CA ASP A 362 -3.71 -32.32 18.16
C ASP A 362 -4.90 -31.76 17.36
N VAL A 363 -6.09 -31.71 17.97
CA VAL A 363 -7.32 -31.15 17.40
C VAL A 363 -7.64 -29.83 18.08
N TYR A 364 -7.81 -28.79 17.27
CA TYR A 364 -8.18 -27.45 17.71
C TYR A 364 -9.57 -27.09 17.19
N ALA A 365 -10.27 -26.18 17.86
CA ALA A 365 -11.58 -25.75 17.37
C ALA A 365 -11.46 -24.72 16.22
N PHE A 366 -10.53 -23.78 16.37
CA PHE A 366 -10.33 -22.63 15.49
C PHE A 366 -8.84 -22.43 15.16
N ALA A 367 -8.53 -22.05 13.92
CA ALA A 367 -7.20 -21.60 13.54
C ALA A 367 -7.22 -20.35 12.64
N TYR A 368 -6.23 -19.48 12.78
CA TYR A 368 -6.06 -18.33 11.87
C TYR A 368 -4.93 -18.66 10.89
N ASP A 369 -5.21 -18.62 9.58
CA ASP A 369 -4.34 -19.14 8.53
C ASP A 369 -3.04 -18.36 8.36
N SER A 370 -3.03 -17.04 8.61
CA SER A 370 -1.82 -16.21 8.58
C SER A 370 -1.58 -15.55 9.93
N SER A 371 -0.44 -15.84 10.57
CA SER A 371 -0.08 -15.27 11.88
C SER A 371 0.13 -13.75 11.82
N ALA A 372 0.75 -13.25 10.75
CA ALA A 372 0.91 -11.80 10.53
C ALA A 372 -0.45 -11.08 10.42
N ASN A 373 -1.35 -11.59 9.58
CA ASN A 373 -2.68 -10.98 9.42
C ASN A 373 -3.53 -11.12 10.67
N ALA A 374 -3.43 -12.25 11.39
CA ALA A 374 -4.08 -12.42 12.68
C ALA A 374 -3.65 -11.29 13.61
N PHE A 375 -2.35 -11.10 13.80
CA PHE A 375 -1.83 -10.05 14.66
C PHE A 375 -2.33 -8.65 14.26
N ILE A 376 -2.26 -8.31 12.97
CA ILE A 376 -2.63 -6.99 12.45
C ILE A 376 -4.14 -6.73 12.57
N THR A 377 -4.97 -7.65 12.07
CA THR A 377 -6.44 -7.54 12.13
C THR A 377 -6.92 -7.51 13.57
N LEU A 378 -6.42 -8.40 14.43
CA LEU A 378 -6.87 -8.49 15.81
C LEU A 378 -6.42 -7.29 16.64
N THR A 379 -5.22 -6.75 16.40
CA THR A 379 -4.78 -5.49 17.03
C THR A 379 -5.78 -4.37 16.77
N ARG A 380 -6.19 -4.21 15.50
CA ARG A 380 -7.16 -3.17 15.12
C ARG A 380 -8.54 -3.42 15.71
N GLN A 381 -8.98 -4.68 15.77
CA GLN A 381 -10.24 -5.03 16.42
C GLN A 381 -10.23 -4.83 17.94
N TRP A 382 -9.06 -4.78 18.58
CA TRP A 382 -8.89 -4.39 19.99
C TRP A 382 -8.75 -2.88 20.19
N GLY A 383 -8.83 -2.09 19.12
CA GLY A 383 -8.67 -0.63 19.14
C GLY A 383 -7.21 -0.18 19.19
N GLY A 384 -6.26 -1.09 18.96
CA GLY A 384 -4.84 -0.77 18.87
C GLY A 384 -4.40 -0.39 17.45
N VAL A 385 -3.17 0.09 17.33
CA VAL A 385 -2.51 0.35 16.05
C VAL A 385 -1.20 -0.43 16.02
N TYR A 386 -0.96 -1.17 14.93
CA TYR A 386 0.26 -1.97 14.81
C TYR A 386 1.44 -1.10 14.32
N THR A 387 1.27 -0.36 13.22
CA THR A 387 2.26 0.60 12.72
C THR A 387 1.60 1.88 12.22
N SER A 388 2.40 2.94 12.14
CA SER A 388 2.04 4.20 11.50
C SER A 388 3.27 4.88 10.90
N ILE A 389 3.07 5.96 10.16
CA ILE A 389 4.13 6.86 9.71
C ILE A 389 4.08 8.10 10.59
N GLY A 390 5.20 8.42 11.24
CA GLY A 390 5.35 9.60 12.09
C GLY A 390 5.38 10.90 11.26
N ALA A 391 5.25 12.04 11.95
CA ALA A 391 5.29 13.35 11.30
C ALA A 391 6.63 13.67 10.59
N ASP A 392 7.69 12.94 10.93
CA ASP A 392 9.00 13.00 10.27
C ASP A 392 9.14 12.04 9.07
N GLY A 393 8.03 11.41 8.66
CA GLY A 393 7.99 10.44 7.56
C GLY A 393 8.57 9.07 7.92
N LYS A 394 8.94 8.82 9.18
CA LYS A 394 9.55 7.56 9.60
C LYS A 394 8.53 6.57 10.12
N PRO A 395 8.78 5.26 9.99
CA PRO A 395 7.89 4.26 10.55
C PRO A 395 7.90 4.30 12.08
N VAL A 396 6.71 4.12 12.66
CA VAL A 396 6.48 3.99 14.10
C VAL A 396 5.92 2.59 14.37
N LEU A 397 6.59 1.84 15.24
CA LEU A 397 6.17 0.50 15.68
C LEU A 397 5.24 0.65 16.89
N ASN A 398 3.98 0.99 16.63
CA ASN A 398 2.99 1.29 17.67
C ASN A 398 2.72 0.10 18.61
N PHE A 399 2.94 -1.15 18.16
CA PHE A 399 2.70 -2.34 18.96
C PHE A 399 3.68 -2.58 20.13
N GLU A 400 4.82 -1.88 20.23
CA GLU A 400 5.86 -2.15 21.25
C GLU A 400 5.33 -2.07 22.70
N ASN A 401 4.39 -1.16 23.00
CA ASN A 401 3.89 -0.90 24.35
C ASN A 401 2.38 -0.58 24.39
N ASP A 402 1.61 -1.10 23.45
CA ASP A 402 0.17 -0.86 23.41
C ASP A 402 -0.56 -1.85 24.34
N GLU A 403 -1.24 -1.33 25.37
CA GLU A 403 -2.03 -2.14 26.31
C GLU A 403 -3.11 -2.95 25.57
N LYS A 404 -3.64 -2.44 24.45
CA LYS A 404 -4.62 -3.14 23.60
C LYS A 404 -4.03 -4.33 22.89
N VAL A 405 -2.77 -4.24 22.46
CA VAL A 405 -2.03 -5.36 21.87
C VAL A 405 -1.82 -6.46 22.91
N ILE A 406 -1.44 -6.12 24.15
CA ILE A 406 -1.28 -7.11 25.23
C ILE A 406 -2.63 -7.76 25.59
N GLU A 407 -3.70 -6.98 25.73
CA GLU A 407 -5.05 -7.49 26.00
C GLU A 407 -5.52 -8.48 24.92
N MET A 408 -5.26 -8.15 23.65
CA MET A 408 -5.54 -9.02 22.51
C MET A 408 -4.73 -10.32 22.59
N ILE A 409 -3.41 -10.22 22.78
CA ILE A 409 -2.54 -11.39 22.87
C ILE A 409 -2.97 -12.31 24.01
N ASP A 410 -3.19 -11.77 25.20
CA ASP A 410 -3.58 -12.56 26.39
C ASP A 410 -4.91 -13.30 26.15
N TYR A 411 -5.86 -12.69 25.44
CA TYR A 411 -7.10 -13.34 25.05
C TYR A 411 -6.85 -14.58 24.18
N PHE A 412 -6.05 -14.46 23.11
CA PHE A 412 -5.76 -15.58 22.20
C PHE A 412 -4.82 -16.63 22.82
N VAL A 413 -3.89 -16.23 23.69
CA VAL A 413 -3.09 -17.17 24.50
C VAL A 413 -3.99 -18.00 25.42
N ASN A 414 -5.01 -17.40 26.04
CA ASN A 414 -5.98 -18.13 26.85
C ASN A 414 -6.76 -19.15 26.01
N LEU A 415 -7.25 -18.75 24.84
CA LEU A 415 -7.90 -19.68 23.92
C LEU A 415 -6.98 -20.83 23.50
N HIS A 416 -5.71 -20.53 23.20
CA HIS A 416 -4.74 -21.56 22.84
C HIS A 416 -4.47 -22.55 23.99
N ASN A 417 -4.33 -22.07 25.23
CA ASN A 417 -4.14 -22.93 26.42
C ASN A 417 -5.31 -23.89 26.70
N ASN A 418 -6.48 -23.63 26.12
CA ASN A 418 -7.65 -24.52 26.18
C ASN A 418 -7.82 -25.38 24.91
N ASN A 419 -6.84 -25.38 24.00
CA ASN A 419 -6.89 -25.97 22.66
C ASN A 419 -8.05 -25.45 21.80
N TYR A 420 -8.53 -24.23 22.06
CA TYR A 420 -9.60 -23.61 21.28
C TYR A 420 -9.04 -22.95 20.02
N PHE A 421 -7.89 -22.30 20.14
CA PHE A 421 -7.25 -21.53 19.09
C PHE A 421 -5.84 -22.03 18.78
N THR A 422 -5.42 -21.98 17.52
CA THR A 422 -4.01 -22.15 17.15
C THR A 422 -3.66 -21.47 15.82
N LEU A 423 -2.38 -21.56 15.46
CA LEU A 423 -1.80 -21.10 14.19
C LEU A 423 -1.24 -22.31 13.43
N PRO A 424 -1.05 -22.25 12.09
CA PRO A 424 -0.58 -23.37 11.29
C PRO A 424 0.73 -24.00 11.78
N LYS A 425 1.61 -23.19 12.38
CA LYS A 425 2.91 -23.65 12.90
C LYS A 425 2.80 -24.66 14.04
N GLU A 426 1.66 -24.75 14.73
CA GLU A 426 1.37 -25.84 15.68
C GLU A 426 1.44 -27.22 15.02
N TRP A 427 1.09 -27.31 13.73
CA TRP A 427 1.13 -28.53 12.94
C TRP A 427 2.33 -28.57 11.97
N GLU A 428 3.31 -27.70 12.15
CA GLU A 428 4.45 -27.51 11.24
C GLU A 428 4.01 -27.23 9.79
N GLN A 429 2.85 -26.59 9.61
CA GLN A 429 2.31 -26.22 8.31
C GLN A 429 2.48 -24.72 8.05
N ASP A 430 2.33 -24.34 6.78
CA ASP A 430 2.24 -22.94 6.36
C ASP A 430 0.79 -22.44 6.34
N TYR A 431 -0.18 -23.34 6.17
CA TYR A 431 -1.61 -23.03 6.09
C TYR A 431 -2.45 -24.00 6.92
N ALA A 432 -3.57 -23.52 7.46
CA ALA A 432 -4.53 -24.32 8.23
C ALA A 432 -5.46 -25.15 7.32
N SER A 433 -5.54 -24.84 6.03
CA SER A 433 -6.48 -25.46 5.08
C SER A 433 -6.36 -26.99 5.00
N GLU A 434 -5.14 -27.54 5.04
CA GLU A 434 -4.92 -28.99 5.07
C GLU A 434 -5.48 -29.62 6.35
N MET A 435 -5.20 -29.00 7.50
CA MET A 435 -5.69 -29.48 8.79
C MET A 435 -7.21 -29.37 8.90
N PHE A 436 -7.80 -28.35 8.25
CA PHE A 436 -9.24 -28.18 8.17
C PHE A 436 -9.91 -29.33 7.39
N ILE A 437 -9.42 -29.66 6.19
CA ILE A 437 -9.99 -30.77 5.39
C ILE A 437 -9.78 -32.15 6.04
N GLN A 438 -8.82 -32.27 6.96
CA GLN A 438 -8.58 -33.47 7.76
C GLN A 438 -9.41 -33.54 9.06
N ASN A 439 -10.29 -32.56 9.33
CA ASN A 439 -11.02 -32.41 10.60
C ASN A 439 -10.10 -32.32 11.83
N LYS A 440 -8.91 -31.75 11.66
CA LYS A 440 -8.00 -31.39 12.77
C LYS A 440 -8.29 -29.99 13.30
N VAL A 441 -9.01 -29.19 12.51
CA VAL A 441 -9.62 -27.93 12.92
C VAL A 441 -10.99 -27.77 12.25
N PHE A 442 -11.94 -27.13 12.93
CA PHE A 442 -13.36 -27.07 12.50
C PHE A 442 -13.80 -25.69 12.04
N MET A 443 -13.03 -24.67 12.36
CA MET A 443 -13.23 -23.27 11.97
C MET A 443 -11.87 -22.68 11.59
N THR A 444 -11.82 -21.86 10.55
CA THR A 444 -10.60 -21.14 10.20
C THR A 444 -10.90 -19.75 9.65
N VAL A 445 -10.01 -18.80 9.90
CA VAL A 445 -9.98 -17.54 9.16
C VAL A 445 -8.88 -17.64 8.13
N GLY A 446 -9.21 -17.41 6.86
CA GLY A 446 -8.26 -17.48 5.77
C GLY A 446 -8.66 -16.63 4.56
N SER A 447 -7.73 -16.49 3.62
CA SER A 447 -7.94 -15.65 2.43
C SER A 447 -9.00 -16.23 1.49
N ILE A 448 -9.87 -15.36 0.96
CA ILE A 448 -10.83 -15.74 -0.08
C ILE A 448 -10.16 -16.32 -1.34
N ALA A 449 -8.93 -15.91 -1.65
CA ALA A 449 -8.19 -16.36 -2.84
C ALA A 449 -7.71 -17.82 -2.73
N GLY A 450 -7.74 -18.36 -1.50
CA GLY A 450 -7.37 -19.74 -1.15
C GLY A 450 -8.57 -20.61 -0.77
N ILE A 451 -9.82 -20.14 -0.91
CA ILE A 451 -11.01 -20.85 -0.40
C ILE A 451 -11.11 -22.29 -0.88
N THR A 452 -10.70 -22.58 -2.14
CA THR A 452 -10.76 -23.92 -2.71
C THR A 452 -9.84 -24.93 -2.01
N TYR A 453 -8.80 -24.48 -1.29
CA TYR A 453 -7.95 -25.37 -0.49
C TYR A 453 -8.65 -25.89 0.77
N ASN A 454 -9.68 -25.18 1.25
CA ASN A 454 -10.51 -25.61 2.38
C ASN A 454 -11.63 -26.57 1.96
N VAL A 455 -11.81 -26.84 0.67
CA VAL A 455 -12.91 -27.69 0.16
C VAL A 455 -12.46 -29.16 0.11
N PRO A 456 -13.11 -30.08 0.84
CA PRO A 456 -12.77 -31.50 0.78
C PRO A 456 -13.04 -32.08 -0.61
N LYS A 457 -11.99 -32.58 -1.28
CA LYS A 457 -12.10 -33.09 -2.67
C LYS A 457 -13.09 -34.25 -2.82
N THR A 458 -13.19 -35.10 -1.80
CA THR A 458 -14.09 -36.27 -1.75
C THR A 458 -15.54 -35.93 -1.40
N GLY A 459 -15.85 -34.66 -1.10
CA GLY A 459 -17.17 -34.27 -0.59
C GLY A 459 -17.44 -34.81 0.82
N ALA A 460 -16.39 -35.02 1.62
CA ALA A 460 -16.51 -35.56 2.98
C ALA A 460 -17.39 -34.69 3.90
N PHE A 461 -17.43 -33.38 3.67
CA PHE A 461 -18.33 -32.44 4.32
C PHE A 461 -18.52 -31.19 3.45
N GLU A 462 -19.58 -30.43 3.72
CA GLU A 462 -19.79 -29.10 3.15
C GLU A 462 -19.16 -28.04 4.04
N ILE A 463 -18.57 -27.02 3.42
CA ILE A 463 -18.04 -25.85 4.14
C ILE A 463 -19.08 -24.72 4.15
N GLY A 464 -19.02 -23.90 5.18
CA GLY A 464 -19.70 -22.62 5.24
C GLY A 464 -18.68 -21.49 5.24
N VAL A 465 -19.10 -20.32 4.78
CA VAL A 465 -18.28 -19.10 4.78
C VAL A 465 -19.11 -17.94 5.32
N ALA A 466 -18.51 -17.11 6.15
CA ALA A 466 -19.12 -15.94 6.78
C ALA A 466 -18.08 -14.81 6.90
N PRO A 467 -18.51 -13.56 7.15
CA PRO A 467 -17.61 -12.50 7.56
C PRO A 467 -16.75 -12.88 8.76
N ILE A 468 -15.56 -12.29 8.90
CA ILE A 468 -14.70 -12.55 10.05
C ILE A 468 -15.41 -12.14 11.36
N PRO A 469 -15.25 -12.91 12.46
CA PRO A 469 -15.69 -12.47 13.77
C PRO A 469 -15.01 -11.16 14.19
N TYR A 470 -15.71 -10.40 15.02
CA TYR A 470 -15.21 -9.15 15.60
C TYR A 470 -15.19 -9.19 17.12
N LYS A 471 -14.42 -8.30 17.74
CA LYS A 471 -14.42 -8.13 19.20
C LYS A 471 -15.71 -7.48 19.68
N ASP A 472 -16.06 -6.34 19.10
CA ASP A 472 -17.23 -5.53 19.39
C ASP A 472 -17.67 -4.73 18.14
N GLU A 473 -18.86 -4.13 18.19
CA GLU A 473 -19.46 -3.46 17.04
C GLU A 473 -18.68 -2.21 16.63
N GLU A 474 -18.05 -1.53 17.60
CA GLU A 474 -17.28 -0.31 17.37
C GLU A 474 -15.97 -0.56 16.63
N ASN A 475 -15.33 -1.71 16.84
CA ASN A 475 -14.01 -2.03 16.30
C ASN A 475 -14.03 -3.15 15.26
N LYS A 476 -15.05 -3.18 14.39
CA LYS A 476 -15.01 -4.09 13.23
C LYS A 476 -13.85 -3.71 12.33
N ALA A 477 -13.00 -4.68 12.01
CA ALA A 477 -11.87 -4.50 11.12
C ALA A 477 -11.48 -5.83 10.50
N VAL A 478 -11.09 -5.82 9.23
CA VAL A 478 -10.46 -6.95 8.56
C VAL A 478 -9.49 -6.45 7.53
N ILE A 479 -8.28 -7.01 7.50
CA ILE A 479 -7.30 -6.54 6.55
C ILE A 479 -7.71 -6.93 5.12
N GLN A 480 -7.52 -6.01 4.20
CA GLN A 480 -7.55 -6.24 2.77
C GLN A 480 -6.12 -6.13 2.25
N GLN A 481 -5.70 -7.14 1.51
CA GLN A 481 -4.35 -7.24 0.95
C GLN A 481 -4.41 -7.77 -0.47
N GLY A 482 -3.26 -7.83 -1.10
CA GLY A 482 -3.08 -8.44 -2.41
C GLY A 482 -2.19 -7.58 -3.29
N THR A 483 -1.65 -8.21 -4.32
CA THR A 483 -0.60 -7.59 -5.12
C THR A 483 -1.14 -6.61 -6.17
N ASN A 484 -0.33 -5.60 -6.41
CA ASN A 484 -0.47 -4.62 -7.47
C ASN A 484 0.49 -4.99 -8.60
N VAL A 485 0.26 -4.41 -9.77
CA VAL A 485 1.15 -4.56 -10.92
C VAL A 485 1.94 -3.27 -11.08
N MET A 486 3.26 -3.39 -11.17
CA MET A 486 4.18 -2.27 -11.35
C MET A 486 5.07 -2.48 -12.57
N ILE A 487 5.54 -1.37 -13.13
CA ILE A 487 6.47 -1.35 -14.27
C ILE A 487 7.87 -1.05 -13.73
N MET A 488 8.88 -1.78 -14.23
CA MET A 488 10.26 -1.58 -13.79
C MET A 488 10.92 -0.45 -14.58
N LYS A 489 11.65 0.42 -13.87
CA LYS A 489 12.29 1.61 -14.44
C LYS A 489 13.35 1.30 -15.49
N SER A 490 13.96 0.11 -15.41
CA SER A 490 14.99 -0.38 -16.35
C SER A 490 14.48 -0.70 -17.75
N ALA A 491 13.17 -0.88 -17.93
CA ALA A 491 12.60 -1.16 -19.23
C ALA A 491 12.74 0.04 -20.20
N THR A 492 12.76 -0.23 -21.49
CA THR A 492 12.78 0.82 -22.51
C THR A 492 11.43 1.55 -22.56
N PRO A 493 11.36 2.79 -23.08
CA PRO A 493 10.09 3.54 -23.17
C PRO A 493 8.96 2.79 -23.90
N GLN A 494 9.28 2.02 -24.95
CA GLN A 494 8.27 1.24 -25.70
C GLN A 494 7.83 -0.01 -24.93
N GLU A 495 8.73 -0.67 -24.21
CA GLU A 495 8.36 -1.80 -23.31
C GLU A 495 7.48 -1.33 -22.15
N LYS A 496 7.79 -0.16 -21.55
CA LYS A 496 6.95 0.44 -20.51
C LYS A 496 5.56 0.80 -21.02
N LEU A 497 5.47 1.41 -22.20
CA LEU A 497 4.18 1.71 -22.83
C LEU A 497 3.38 0.42 -23.12
N ALA A 498 4.03 -0.63 -23.64
CA ALA A 498 3.41 -1.92 -23.87
C ALA A 498 2.90 -2.57 -22.56
N ALA A 499 3.71 -2.54 -21.50
CA ALA A 499 3.31 -3.02 -20.17
C ALA A 499 2.14 -2.22 -19.61
N TRP A 500 2.13 -0.89 -19.75
CA TRP A 500 1.01 -0.03 -19.35
C TRP A 500 -0.30 -0.40 -20.06
N LEU A 501 -0.25 -0.59 -21.39
CA LEU A 501 -1.42 -1.02 -22.17
C LEU A 501 -1.94 -2.38 -21.70
N PHE A 502 -1.04 -3.31 -21.37
CA PHE A 502 -1.44 -4.61 -20.82
C PHE A 502 -2.05 -4.48 -19.41
N ILE A 503 -1.50 -3.64 -18.53
CA ILE A 503 -2.09 -3.37 -17.21
C ILE A 503 -3.51 -2.78 -17.36
N LYS A 504 -3.72 -1.85 -18.30
CA LYS A 504 -5.07 -1.32 -18.60
C LYS A 504 -6.03 -2.42 -19.04
N TYR A 505 -5.57 -3.35 -19.87
CA TYR A 505 -6.37 -4.49 -20.31
C TYR A 505 -6.70 -5.44 -19.14
N LEU A 506 -5.70 -5.83 -18.36
CA LEU A 506 -5.85 -6.70 -17.18
C LEU A 506 -6.81 -6.13 -16.14
N THR A 507 -6.81 -4.81 -15.99
CA THR A 507 -7.67 -4.11 -15.04
C THR A 507 -9.01 -3.69 -15.64
N SER A 508 -9.31 -3.95 -16.92
CA SER A 508 -10.60 -3.59 -17.53
C SER A 508 -11.78 -4.26 -16.81
N LYS A 509 -12.99 -3.68 -16.92
CA LYS A 509 -14.22 -4.18 -16.28
C LYS A 509 -14.43 -5.68 -16.52
N ASP A 510 -14.35 -6.12 -17.77
CA ASP A 510 -14.66 -7.51 -18.12
C ASP A 510 -13.58 -8.47 -17.61
N VAL A 511 -12.30 -8.10 -17.75
CA VAL A 511 -11.20 -8.94 -17.25
C VAL A 511 -11.18 -9.01 -15.73
N THR A 512 -11.47 -7.91 -15.02
CA THR A 512 -11.48 -7.91 -13.55
C THR A 512 -12.63 -8.75 -12.99
N VAL A 513 -13.80 -8.77 -13.65
CA VAL A 513 -14.92 -9.64 -13.27
C VAL A 513 -14.61 -11.12 -13.54
N ASP A 514 -14.09 -11.44 -14.73
CA ASP A 514 -13.72 -12.83 -15.07
C ASP A 514 -12.61 -13.36 -14.15
N TRP A 515 -11.59 -12.53 -13.89
CA TRP A 515 -10.53 -12.84 -12.95
C TRP A 515 -11.08 -13.12 -11.56
N ALA A 516 -11.94 -12.25 -11.02
CA ALA A 516 -12.51 -12.43 -9.70
C ALA A 516 -13.28 -13.76 -9.58
N MET A 517 -14.15 -14.04 -10.54
CA MET A 517 -15.00 -15.23 -10.54
C MET A 517 -14.20 -16.54 -10.70
N LYS A 518 -13.13 -16.55 -11.51
CA LYS A 518 -12.31 -17.75 -11.74
C LYS A 518 -11.25 -18.02 -10.68
N SER A 519 -10.68 -16.95 -10.11
CA SER A 519 -9.50 -17.02 -9.25
C SER A 519 -9.80 -16.96 -7.74
N GLY A 520 -10.94 -16.35 -7.36
CA GLY A 520 -11.29 -16.03 -5.97
C GLY A 520 -10.77 -14.70 -5.44
N TYR A 521 -10.11 -13.89 -6.28
CA TYR A 521 -9.82 -12.48 -5.95
C TYR A 521 -11.07 -11.59 -6.11
N LEU A 522 -10.99 -10.34 -5.67
CA LEU A 522 -12.02 -9.33 -5.81
C LEU A 522 -11.81 -8.51 -7.09
N PRO A 523 -12.90 -8.02 -7.72
CA PRO A 523 -12.81 -7.00 -8.76
C PRO A 523 -12.12 -5.74 -8.20
N VAL A 524 -11.32 -5.08 -9.03
CA VAL A 524 -10.61 -3.84 -8.64
C VAL A 524 -11.34 -2.56 -9.05
N ARG A 525 -12.48 -2.72 -9.75
CA ARG A 525 -13.33 -1.63 -10.24
C ARG A 525 -14.73 -1.68 -9.66
N GLU A 526 -15.27 -0.50 -9.38
CA GLU A 526 -16.67 -0.31 -8.97
C GLU A 526 -17.63 -0.82 -10.04
N SER A 527 -17.39 -0.53 -11.32
CA SER A 527 -18.20 -1.08 -12.42
C SER A 527 -18.15 -2.62 -12.51
N GLY A 528 -17.07 -3.24 -12.05
CA GLY A 528 -16.92 -4.69 -11.97
C GLY A 528 -17.72 -5.27 -10.80
N VAL A 529 -17.55 -4.70 -9.60
CA VAL A 529 -18.31 -5.06 -8.39
C VAL A 529 -19.81 -4.95 -8.65
N ASN A 530 -20.26 -3.85 -9.28
CA ASN A 530 -21.68 -3.58 -9.52
C ASN A 530 -22.23 -4.21 -10.81
N SER A 531 -21.43 -5.02 -11.53
CA SER A 531 -21.89 -5.68 -12.76
C SER A 531 -22.96 -6.74 -12.46
N GLU A 532 -23.94 -6.89 -13.37
CA GLU A 532 -25.01 -7.89 -13.23
C GLU A 532 -24.44 -9.31 -13.10
N THR A 533 -23.45 -9.65 -13.91
CA THR A 533 -22.75 -10.96 -13.86
C THR A 533 -22.12 -11.21 -12.50
N TYR A 534 -21.39 -10.24 -11.93
CA TYR A 534 -20.77 -10.41 -10.63
C TYR A 534 -21.79 -10.44 -9.49
N GLN A 535 -22.84 -9.61 -9.52
CA GLN A 535 -23.90 -9.62 -8.50
C GLN A 535 -24.66 -10.96 -8.48
N LYS A 536 -25.00 -11.51 -9.66
CA LYS A 536 -25.56 -12.87 -9.77
C LYS A 536 -24.62 -13.93 -9.22
N PHE A 537 -23.31 -13.79 -9.49
CA PHE A 537 -22.31 -14.68 -8.94
C PHE A 537 -22.26 -14.62 -7.41
N LEU A 538 -22.33 -13.44 -6.79
CA LEU A 538 -22.39 -13.29 -5.33
C LEU A 538 -23.66 -13.92 -4.72
N GLU A 539 -24.79 -13.83 -5.41
CA GLU A 539 -26.08 -14.41 -5.02
C GLU A 539 -26.27 -15.85 -5.53
N PHE A 540 -25.26 -16.71 -5.36
CA PHE A 540 -25.21 -18.05 -5.93
C PHE A 540 -26.39 -18.92 -5.49
N SER A 541 -27.44 -18.92 -6.33
CA SER A 541 -28.69 -19.63 -6.11
C SER A 541 -28.71 -20.98 -6.82
N GLU A 542 -29.65 -21.85 -6.45
CA GLU A 542 -29.87 -23.11 -7.17
C GLU A 542 -30.22 -22.87 -8.65
N ALA A 543 -30.95 -21.80 -8.96
CA ALA A 543 -31.24 -21.42 -10.34
C ALA A 543 -29.96 -21.04 -11.10
N TYR A 544 -29.08 -20.25 -10.47
CA TYR A 544 -27.80 -19.86 -11.08
C TYR A 544 -26.86 -21.05 -11.24
N GLN A 545 -26.82 -21.97 -10.27
CA GLN A 545 -26.05 -23.21 -10.34
C GLN A 545 -26.36 -24.04 -11.60
N ASN A 546 -27.62 -24.00 -12.06
CA ASN A 546 -28.09 -24.76 -13.20
C ASN A 546 -28.11 -23.96 -14.52
N SER A 547 -27.69 -22.69 -14.49
CA SER A 547 -27.69 -21.79 -15.64
C SER A 547 -26.63 -22.17 -16.69
N ASP A 548 -26.89 -21.81 -17.96
CA ASP A 548 -25.91 -22.03 -19.03
C ASP A 548 -24.71 -21.09 -18.92
N GLU A 549 -24.90 -19.90 -18.35
CA GLU A 549 -23.83 -18.95 -18.02
C GLU A 549 -22.79 -19.58 -17.08
N LEU A 550 -23.25 -20.17 -15.97
CA LEU A 550 -22.33 -20.80 -15.02
C LEU A 550 -21.68 -22.07 -15.58
N LYS A 551 -22.41 -22.86 -16.38
CA LYS A 551 -21.83 -24.02 -17.07
C LYS A 551 -20.72 -23.57 -18.02
N GLN A 552 -20.93 -22.51 -18.79
CA GLN A 552 -19.90 -21.97 -19.69
C GLN A 552 -18.67 -21.51 -18.89
N LEU A 553 -18.86 -20.79 -17.79
CA LEU A 553 -17.78 -20.36 -16.90
C LEU A 553 -16.97 -21.56 -16.36
N ALA A 554 -17.67 -22.63 -15.95
CA ALA A 554 -17.07 -23.87 -15.47
C ALA A 554 -16.26 -24.58 -16.58
N GLU A 555 -16.80 -24.66 -17.80
CA GLU A 555 -16.06 -25.21 -18.95
C GLU A 555 -14.82 -24.39 -19.29
N ASP A 556 -14.93 -23.06 -19.28
CA ASP A 556 -13.82 -22.16 -19.56
C ASP A 556 -12.72 -22.28 -18.51
N ARG A 557 -13.09 -22.34 -17.22
CA ARG A 557 -12.16 -22.57 -16.11
C ARG A 557 -11.49 -23.94 -16.21
N PHE A 558 -12.23 -24.98 -16.62
CA PHE A 558 -11.65 -26.30 -16.84
C PHE A 558 -10.59 -26.28 -17.95
N ARG A 559 -10.93 -25.68 -19.11
CA ARG A 559 -10.08 -25.69 -20.32
C ARG A 559 -8.85 -24.80 -20.20
N SER A 560 -8.90 -23.76 -19.37
CA SER A 560 -7.73 -22.89 -19.18
C SER A 560 -6.60 -23.63 -18.47
N LYS A 561 -6.91 -24.57 -17.56
CA LYS A 561 -5.90 -25.31 -16.80
C LYS A 561 -4.95 -26.04 -17.77
N PRO A 562 -3.61 -25.90 -17.62
CA PRO A 562 -2.67 -26.49 -18.57
C PRO A 562 -2.80 -28.01 -18.71
N ALA A 563 -3.14 -28.70 -17.61
CA ALA A 563 -3.38 -30.14 -17.61
C ALA A 563 -4.59 -30.58 -18.48
N ASN A 564 -5.44 -29.64 -18.88
CA ASN A 564 -6.68 -29.87 -19.62
C ASN A 564 -6.68 -29.27 -21.03
N GLU A 565 -5.56 -28.74 -21.48
CA GLU A 565 -5.44 -28.14 -22.82
C GLU A 565 -5.89 -29.14 -23.91
N GLY A 566 -6.79 -28.70 -24.79
CA GLY A 566 -7.36 -29.52 -25.86
C GLY A 566 -8.34 -30.62 -25.40
N LYS A 567 -8.65 -30.73 -24.11
CA LYS A 567 -9.63 -31.70 -23.59
C LYS A 567 -11.04 -31.10 -23.53
N ASN A 568 -12.04 -31.94 -23.79
CA ASN A 568 -13.43 -31.63 -23.49
C ASN A 568 -13.75 -32.08 -22.05
N PRO A 569 -14.38 -31.24 -21.22
CA PRO A 569 -14.75 -31.63 -19.86
C PRO A 569 -15.83 -32.72 -19.87
N THR A 570 -15.73 -33.67 -18.95
CA THR A 570 -16.83 -34.59 -18.64
C THR A 570 -17.89 -33.90 -17.78
N ALA A 571 -19.08 -34.51 -17.64
CA ALA A 571 -20.09 -33.98 -16.72
C ALA A 571 -19.57 -33.86 -15.28
N THR A 572 -18.76 -34.83 -14.82
CA THR A 572 -18.13 -34.79 -13.49
C THR A 572 -17.14 -33.63 -13.36
N ASP A 573 -16.36 -33.36 -14.42
CA ASP A 573 -15.43 -32.22 -14.41
C ASP A 573 -16.19 -30.90 -14.25
N ILE A 574 -17.26 -30.70 -15.03
CA ILE A 574 -18.10 -29.50 -14.93
C ILE A 574 -18.70 -29.37 -13.52
N GLN A 575 -19.18 -30.46 -12.92
CA GLN A 575 -19.72 -30.42 -11.56
C GLN A 575 -18.66 -30.06 -10.51
N ASN A 576 -17.41 -30.52 -10.68
CA ASN A 576 -16.31 -30.15 -9.80
C ASN A 576 -15.97 -28.65 -9.92
N GLU A 577 -15.95 -28.12 -11.15
CA GLU A 577 -15.73 -26.68 -11.40
C GLU A 577 -16.86 -25.83 -10.83
N ILE A 578 -18.12 -26.22 -11.02
CA ILE A 578 -19.29 -25.55 -10.42
C ILE A 578 -19.20 -25.57 -8.89
N ARG A 579 -18.74 -26.67 -8.30
CA ARG A 579 -18.51 -26.77 -6.84
C ARG A 579 -17.45 -25.77 -6.38
N ASP A 580 -16.32 -25.66 -7.08
CA ASP A 580 -15.29 -24.66 -6.76
C ASP A 580 -15.86 -23.24 -6.87
N LEU A 581 -16.58 -22.94 -7.97
CA LEU A 581 -17.20 -21.64 -8.22
C LEU A 581 -18.24 -21.26 -7.15
N LYS A 582 -19.01 -22.23 -6.64
CA LYS A 582 -19.93 -22.02 -5.50
C LYS A 582 -19.17 -21.51 -4.28
N TYR A 583 -18.06 -22.14 -3.91
CA TYR A 583 -17.30 -21.75 -2.73
C TYR A 583 -16.50 -20.45 -2.94
N ILE A 584 -16.02 -20.20 -4.16
CA ILE A 584 -15.47 -18.90 -4.55
C ILE A 584 -16.52 -17.80 -4.37
N SER A 585 -17.74 -18.03 -4.85
CA SER A 585 -18.86 -17.10 -4.66
C SER A 585 -19.18 -16.85 -3.18
N MET A 586 -19.29 -17.91 -2.38
CA MET A 586 -19.58 -17.78 -0.95
C MET A 586 -18.53 -16.92 -0.23
N ALA A 587 -17.24 -17.10 -0.56
CA ALA A 587 -16.15 -16.29 -0.04
C ALA A 587 -16.21 -14.84 -0.53
N ALA A 588 -16.48 -14.62 -1.82
CA ALA A 588 -16.66 -13.29 -2.38
C ALA A 588 -17.85 -12.54 -1.75
N ASN A 589 -18.96 -13.24 -1.47
CA ASN A 589 -20.13 -12.67 -0.80
C ASN A 589 -19.82 -12.29 0.65
N ALA A 590 -19.16 -13.17 1.41
CA ALA A 590 -18.71 -12.85 2.77
C ALA A 590 -17.78 -11.63 2.78
N ALA A 591 -16.83 -11.54 1.84
CA ALA A 591 -16.01 -10.35 1.64
C ALA A 591 -16.87 -9.11 1.33
N TYR A 592 -17.82 -9.22 0.40
CA TYR A 592 -18.72 -8.12 0.07
C TYR A 592 -19.52 -7.63 1.28
N GLN A 593 -20.00 -8.52 2.15
CA GLN A 593 -20.73 -8.16 3.37
C GLN A 593 -19.88 -7.36 4.38
N GLN A 594 -18.56 -7.58 4.40
CA GLN A 594 -17.63 -6.92 5.31
C GLN A 594 -16.87 -5.72 4.71
N ARG A 595 -17.18 -5.33 3.47
CA ARG A 595 -16.45 -4.29 2.72
C ARG A 595 -16.35 -2.94 3.45
N ASN A 596 -17.33 -2.60 4.28
CA ASN A 596 -17.37 -1.31 4.98
C ASN A 596 -16.36 -1.22 6.15
N TYR A 597 -15.74 -2.32 6.54
CA TYR A 597 -14.72 -2.35 7.59
C TYR A 597 -13.46 -3.10 7.14
N MET A 598 -13.26 -3.24 5.83
CA MET A 598 -11.96 -3.59 5.29
C MET A 598 -10.99 -2.43 5.48
N PHE A 599 -9.74 -2.74 5.79
CA PHE A 599 -8.68 -1.73 5.88
C PHE A 599 -7.40 -2.21 5.20
N VAL A 600 -6.57 -1.26 4.81
CA VAL A 600 -5.18 -1.46 4.41
C VAL A 600 -4.29 -0.78 5.44
N ASP A 601 -3.10 -1.33 5.69
CA ASP A 601 -2.08 -0.63 6.46
C ASP A 601 -1.12 0.11 5.53
N PRO A 602 -0.67 1.31 5.90
CA PRO A 602 0.30 2.06 5.11
C PRO A 602 1.60 1.26 4.92
N ALA A 603 2.03 1.11 3.68
CA ALA A 603 3.33 0.55 3.37
C ALA A 603 4.42 1.63 3.46
N PHE A 604 5.59 1.24 3.96
CA PHE A 604 6.77 2.07 4.05
C PHE A 604 8.03 1.21 3.87
N ILE A 605 9.19 1.84 3.66
CA ILE A 605 10.46 1.11 3.52
C ILE A 605 10.74 0.32 4.81
N GLY A 606 10.87 -1.00 4.70
CA GLY A 606 11.03 -1.92 5.83
C GLY A 606 9.72 -2.50 6.40
N SER A 607 8.55 -2.10 5.89
CA SER A 607 7.25 -2.67 6.32
C SER A 607 7.13 -4.18 6.06
N SER A 608 7.84 -4.70 5.05
CA SER A 608 7.92 -6.14 4.77
C SER A 608 8.64 -6.90 5.90
N ASP A 609 9.74 -6.34 6.39
CA ASP A 609 10.47 -6.89 7.53
C ASP A 609 9.65 -6.81 8.81
N VAL A 610 8.97 -5.68 9.04
CA VAL A 610 8.04 -5.52 10.18
C VAL A 610 6.96 -6.61 10.16
N ARG A 611 6.34 -6.84 8.99
CA ARG A 611 5.30 -7.87 8.83
C ARG A 611 5.83 -9.26 9.15
N LYS A 612 7.04 -9.59 8.69
CA LYS A 612 7.69 -10.88 8.97
C LYS A 612 8.02 -11.04 10.45
N GLU A 613 8.54 -10.01 11.11
CA GLU A 613 8.88 -10.10 12.53
C GLU A 613 7.64 -10.20 13.42
N VAL A 614 6.51 -9.54 13.07
CA VAL A 614 5.26 -9.75 13.83
C VAL A 614 4.66 -11.14 13.61
N GLU A 615 4.86 -11.75 12.44
CA GLU A 615 4.50 -13.15 12.19
C GLU A 615 5.25 -14.09 13.15
N LEU A 616 6.58 -13.99 13.14
CA LEU A 616 7.46 -14.81 13.98
C LEU A 616 7.21 -14.57 15.46
N MET A 617 6.96 -13.32 15.85
CA MET A 617 6.60 -12.95 17.22
C MET A 617 5.29 -13.62 17.64
N PHE A 618 4.24 -13.55 16.84
CA PHE A 618 2.94 -14.11 17.20
C PHE A 618 2.99 -15.64 17.25
N ASP A 619 3.72 -16.29 16.34
CA ASP A 619 3.99 -17.74 16.39
C ASP A 619 4.74 -18.13 17.67
N LYS A 620 5.81 -17.39 18.04
CA LYS A 620 6.55 -17.62 19.29
C LYS A 620 5.67 -17.49 20.53
N ILE A 621 4.73 -16.54 20.53
CA ILE A 621 3.83 -16.32 21.68
C ILE A 621 2.80 -17.45 21.79
N ILE A 622 2.08 -17.73 20.69
CA ILE A 622 0.98 -18.70 20.70
C ILE A 622 1.53 -20.14 20.77
N VAL A 623 2.32 -20.54 19.78
CA VAL A 623 2.82 -21.92 19.62
C VAL A 623 4.08 -22.14 20.47
N GLY A 624 5.01 -21.18 20.46
CA GLY A 624 6.25 -21.26 21.22
C GLY A 624 6.07 -21.04 22.72
N LYS A 625 4.90 -20.55 23.17
CA LYS A 625 4.56 -20.24 24.56
C LYS A 625 5.55 -19.29 25.23
N ILE A 626 6.17 -18.42 24.44
CA ILE A 626 7.06 -17.36 24.92
C ILE A 626 6.22 -16.24 25.56
N PRO A 627 6.62 -15.70 26.73
CA PRO A 627 5.90 -14.58 27.33
C PRO A 627 5.73 -13.39 26.36
N PRO A 628 4.52 -12.79 26.24
CA PRO A 628 4.24 -11.73 25.27
C PRO A 628 5.25 -10.59 25.29
N GLN A 629 5.57 -10.06 26.47
CA GLN A 629 6.50 -8.93 26.61
C GLN A 629 7.93 -9.29 26.19
N GLN A 630 8.34 -10.55 26.36
CA GLN A 630 9.64 -11.01 25.90
C GLN A 630 9.69 -11.07 24.37
N ALA A 631 8.70 -11.69 23.74
CA ALA A 631 8.65 -11.84 22.29
C ALA A 631 8.52 -10.48 21.58
N ILE A 632 7.71 -9.55 22.10
CA ILE A 632 7.60 -8.18 21.59
C ILE A 632 8.95 -7.48 21.66
N LYS A 633 9.65 -7.57 22.80
CA LYS A 633 10.97 -6.96 22.94
C LYS A 633 11.99 -7.52 21.93
N GLU A 634 12.01 -8.84 21.74
CA GLU A 634 12.88 -9.50 20.74
C GLU A 634 12.60 -8.97 19.32
N ALA A 635 11.32 -8.93 18.92
CA ALA A 635 10.93 -8.44 17.59
C ALA A 635 11.32 -6.98 17.40
N ILE A 636 11.11 -6.14 18.41
CA ILE A 636 11.48 -4.72 18.35
C ILE A 636 12.99 -4.51 18.29
N ASP A 637 13.77 -5.28 19.06
CA ASP A 637 15.24 -5.19 19.04
C ASP A 637 15.78 -5.53 17.65
N GLU A 638 15.21 -6.53 16.97
CA GLU A 638 15.53 -6.89 15.58
C GLU A 638 15.15 -5.76 14.60
N LEU A 639 13.90 -5.27 14.67
CA LEU A 639 13.40 -4.23 13.77
C LEU A 639 14.13 -2.89 13.94
N LYS A 640 14.54 -2.53 15.17
CA LYS A 640 15.38 -1.35 15.41
C LYS A 640 16.76 -1.48 14.75
N GLY A 641 17.23 -2.69 14.44
CA GLY A 641 18.43 -2.93 13.65
C GLY A 641 18.21 -2.71 12.15
N ILE A 642 17.01 -3.03 11.65
CA ILE A 642 16.64 -2.97 10.22
C ILE A 642 16.20 -1.56 9.80
N LEU A 643 15.42 -0.87 10.63
CA LEU A 643 14.80 0.43 10.32
C LEU A 643 15.70 1.65 10.62
N ARG A 644 16.97 1.43 10.96
CA ARG A 644 17.98 2.49 11.18
C ARG A 644 18.79 2.76 9.93
#